data_AF-A0A1H2M4D1-F1
#
_entry.id   AF-A0A1H2M4D1-F1
#
_cell.length_a   1.000
_cell.length_b   1.000
_cell.length_c   1.000
_cell.angle_alpha   90.00
_cell.angle_beta   90.00
_cell.angle_gamma   90.00
#
_symmetry.space_group_name_H-M   'P 1'
#
loop_
_entity.id
_entity.type
_entity.pdbx_description
1 polymer ?
#
loop_
_entity_poly.entity_id
_entity_poly.type
_entity_poly.pdbx_seq_one_letter_code
_entity_poly.pdbx_strand_id
1 'polypeptide(L)'
;MVSYLDDLVPADTDPDDLLERLRKRRLKDGRLTVELGPLDHALLRLLDVALPEPGSRLWMELPRGRHDVAVMCGVYLQLRRLGEQRQGVFDGLGFRGPVVVIGYNTNLTERLRKIRIGAESLSEAISAGRVRANGTVVDLGGVVSPATSWSNGLLYLNTSLGWPTLRGVKPGVVIIDRSGFASDDTLLRALQWAGAHTAGRVLVLADIGGVPPKVGLPFRVWPWAPQLVRDVRDELGKEPACGPLSTNPLLNALQARPTAAVYTAPALTAARTRCFAGVRAARRVSRELPRGVDEAVTLLNVCAGLWGTVRSYNECAAAETQAPSLATLGRMIRETHGNDLRGAWSGFAETRWADLRQNALTLLELLEERNPRLDMLEGVLDRVARTHPGVPVVVRTASRAGAHALAMDLTARRPQLTGVLASGSDEAALRLLPYSAKLAWTAKPVVEIHLGVPAPRRRTSLFSGEANERVVVCDPDELVWLQRVLDEQTRRWDLDLGATTAALRLDGLPSIEVRPTKVLLGPLPLDERGAGSDVTPLQVPVLDLLSLFSEFDKAVAGAAPDEAPSADEATDAAAAGREVLAVPVRLVPGTTMCWLAADSTVDVIVGQAYTTSPATDLRAGMSVVLPRGDTGVGLFDRLLAASRQDVDVRAVETMLSRFRRAVLQLHDISGTWDGVVTRMQSMGSSVTSGATCRAWSRGDSIAPDDPEDIRRVGLLTHSIELTGQEQWQRLGRMAEQLRGMRRDLGRLAARATSEAASGASGAALEALSKAYGGIDVSEVVEEFDSHKVAAVGPASLVHAARLRRVLPSAEFPRRLQEKTA
;
A
#
# COMPACT_ATOMS: atom_id res chain seq x y z
N MET A 1 36.96 -7.41 21.66
CA MET A 1 36.11 -6.39 21.00
C MET A 1 34.68 -6.92 21.00
N VAL A 2 33.67 -6.43 21.72
CA VAL A 2 33.51 -5.57 22.91
C VAL A 2 32.29 -6.21 23.62
N SER A 3 32.51 -7.00 24.68
CA SER A 3 32.17 -6.77 26.11
C SER A 3 30.75 -6.31 26.51
N TYR A 4 29.85 -5.90 25.60
CA TYR A 4 28.47 -5.51 25.97
C TYR A 4 27.41 -6.50 25.48
N LEU A 5 27.69 -7.25 24.41
CA LEU A 5 26.90 -8.42 24.04
C LEU A 5 26.86 -9.44 25.17
N ASP A 6 27.94 -9.57 25.95
CA ASP A 6 28.01 -10.43 27.15
C ASP A 6 27.06 -9.94 28.26
N ASP A 7 26.75 -8.64 28.27
CA ASP A 7 25.78 -8.04 29.19
C ASP A 7 24.33 -8.15 28.69
N LEU A 8 24.12 -8.23 27.38
CA LEU A 8 22.81 -8.29 26.73
C LEU A 8 22.33 -9.69 26.45
N VAL A 9 23.25 -10.61 26.22
CA VAL A 9 22.94 -12.02 26.04
C VAL A 9 22.62 -12.60 27.42
N PRO A 10 21.39 -13.06 27.64
CA PRO A 10 20.94 -13.41 28.97
C PRO A 10 21.68 -14.66 29.49
N ALA A 11 21.85 -14.74 30.81
CA ALA A 11 22.54 -15.86 31.46
C ALA A 11 21.65 -17.11 31.54
N ASP A 12 20.34 -16.92 31.34
CA ASP A 12 19.31 -17.94 31.18
C ASP A 12 18.51 -17.63 29.90
N THR A 13 17.76 -18.59 29.36
CA THR A 13 16.82 -18.34 28.25
C THR A 13 15.56 -17.55 28.66
N ASP A 14 15.53 -17.05 29.89
CA ASP A 14 14.39 -16.32 30.45
C ASP A 14 14.25 -14.93 29.79
N PRO A 15 13.14 -14.64 29.09
CA PRO A 15 12.87 -13.31 28.51
C PRO A 15 12.90 -12.19 29.54
N ASP A 16 12.55 -12.44 30.81
CA ASP A 16 12.56 -11.41 31.84
C ASP A 16 13.99 -10.93 32.15
N ASP A 17 14.99 -11.82 32.13
CA ASP A 17 16.41 -11.45 32.28
C ASP A 17 16.87 -10.57 31.10
N LEU A 18 16.55 -10.97 29.87
CA LEU A 18 16.88 -10.20 28.66
C LEU A 18 16.19 -8.82 28.66
N LEU A 19 14.92 -8.76 29.04
CA LEU A 19 14.15 -7.53 29.13
C LEU A 19 14.69 -6.60 30.22
N GLU A 20 15.01 -7.15 31.40
CA GLU A 20 15.61 -6.39 32.48
C GLU A 20 16.99 -5.84 32.08
N ARG A 21 17.78 -6.62 31.33
CA ARG A 21 19.07 -6.17 30.77
C ARG A 21 18.90 -5.06 29.73
N LEU A 22 17.96 -5.20 28.79
CA LEU A 22 17.62 -4.17 27.81
C LEU A 22 17.17 -2.88 28.50
N ARG A 23 16.39 -3.00 29.57
CA ARG A 23 15.94 -1.88 30.41
C ARG A 23 17.10 -1.21 31.16
N LYS A 24 17.92 -2.00 31.86
CA LYS A 24 19.12 -1.53 32.59
C LYS A 24 20.10 -0.80 31.67
N ARG A 25 20.31 -1.32 30.45
CA ARG A 25 21.24 -0.77 29.46
C ARG A 25 20.66 0.38 28.63
N ARG A 26 19.38 0.70 28.80
CA ARG A 26 18.66 1.79 28.12
C ARG A 26 18.72 1.63 26.60
N LEU A 27 17.79 0.85 26.06
CA LEU A 27 17.48 0.86 24.63
C LEU A 27 17.12 2.29 24.20
N LYS A 28 17.66 2.74 23.06
CA LYS A 28 17.37 4.06 22.48
C LYS A 28 16.96 3.91 21.03
N ASP A 29 16.01 4.71 20.60
CA ASP A 29 15.65 4.96 19.20
C ASP A 29 16.03 6.41 18.87
N GLY A 30 17.21 6.57 18.26
CA GLY A 30 17.81 7.87 18.03
C GLY A 30 18.14 8.58 19.36
N ARG A 31 17.41 9.67 19.65
CA ARG A 31 17.58 10.44 20.89
C ARG A 31 16.62 10.01 22.01
N LEU A 32 15.62 9.18 21.70
CA LEU A 32 14.59 8.78 22.65
C LEU A 32 15.00 7.47 23.32
N THR A 33 14.92 7.40 24.65
CA THR A 33 15.02 6.12 25.38
C THR A 33 13.73 5.34 25.14
N VAL A 34 13.83 4.06 24.80
CA VAL A 34 12.71 3.13 24.66
C VAL A 34 12.53 2.39 25.98
N GLU A 35 11.46 2.71 26.70
CA GLU A 35 11.03 1.99 27.89
C GLU A 35 10.07 0.87 27.49
N LEU A 36 10.56 -0.37 27.59
CA LEU A 36 9.76 -1.58 27.45
C LEU A 36 8.93 -1.78 28.72
N GLY A 37 7.72 -2.29 28.56
CA GLY A 37 6.78 -2.45 29.67
C GLY A 37 5.78 -3.58 29.45
N PRO A 38 4.62 -3.56 30.11
CA PRO A 38 3.82 -4.78 30.29
C PRO A 38 3.36 -5.45 28.99
N LEU A 39 2.94 -4.69 27.97
CA LEU A 39 2.53 -5.28 26.69
C LEU A 39 3.72 -5.82 25.91
N ASP A 40 4.89 -5.16 26.00
CA ASP A 40 6.12 -5.66 25.39
C ASP A 40 6.58 -6.96 26.07
N HIS A 41 6.46 -7.04 27.40
CA HIS A 41 6.76 -8.26 28.14
C HIS A 41 5.83 -9.41 27.73
N ALA A 42 4.52 -9.16 27.71
CA ALA A 42 3.52 -10.14 27.29
C ALA A 42 3.74 -10.58 25.82
N LEU A 43 4.08 -9.64 24.94
CA LEU A 43 4.45 -9.91 23.55
C LEU A 43 5.63 -10.89 23.45
N LEU A 44 6.71 -10.61 24.16
CA LEU A 44 7.94 -11.42 24.07
C LEU A 44 7.76 -12.79 24.74
N ARG A 45 7.10 -12.84 25.90
CA ARG A 45 6.72 -14.10 26.56
C ARG A 45 5.85 -14.98 25.64
N LEU A 46 4.91 -14.38 24.91
CA LEU A 46 4.11 -15.11 23.93
C LEU A 46 4.98 -15.70 22.81
N LEU A 47 6.00 -14.99 22.32
CA LEU A 47 6.91 -15.53 21.30
C LEU A 47 7.64 -16.77 21.82
N ASP A 48 8.04 -16.78 23.09
CA ASP A 48 8.74 -17.93 23.68
C ASP A 48 7.87 -19.17 23.79
N VAL A 49 6.60 -18.99 24.13
CA VAL A 49 5.63 -20.08 24.23
C VAL A 49 5.14 -20.52 22.85
N ALA A 50 4.98 -19.59 21.90
CA ALA A 50 4.39 -19.89 20.60
C ALA A 50 5.40 -20.44 19.59
N LEU A 51 6.67 -20.07 19.68
CA LEU A 51 7.71 -20.44 18.72
C LEU A 51 8.77 -21.46 19.22
N PRO A 52 8.57 -22.31 20.25
CA PRO A 52 9.62 -23.25 20.68
C PRO A 52 9.84 -24.38 19.66
N GLU A 53 8.78 -24.85 19.01
CA GLU A 53 8.83 -26.00 18.11
C GLU A 53 9.15 -25.63 16.64
N PRO A 54 9.91 -26.47 15.91
CA PRO A 54 10.02 -26.35 14.46
C PRO A 54 8.65 -26.49 13.79
N GLY A 55 8.36 -25.61 12.82
CA GLY A 55 7.08 -25.54 12.12
C GLY A 55 6.07 -24.58 12.75
N SER A 56 6.36 -23.99 13.92
CA SER A 56 5.47 -23.02 14.57
C SER A 56 5.23 -21.78 13.71
N ARG A 57 3.97 -21.40 13.61
CA ARG A 57 3.50 -20.22 12.88
C ARG A 57 2.58 -19.40 13.76
N LEU A 58 2.94 -18.15 14.02
CA LEU A 58 2.15 -17.21 14.81
C LEU A 58 1.67 -16.07 13.92
N TRP A 59 0.36 -15.84 13.94
CA TRP A 59 -0.30 -14.69 13.34
C TRP A 59 -0.74 -13.77 14.46
N MET A 60 -0.08 -12.62 14.59
CA MET A 60 -0.31 -11.69 15.68
C MET A 60 -1.07 -10.49 15.17
N GLU A 61 -2.28 -10.28 15.67
CA GLU A 61 -3.11 -9.16 15.26
C GLU A 61 -2.92 -8.00 16.24
N LEU A 62 -2.30 -6.93 15.77
CA LEU A 62 -2.10 -5.68 16.50
C LEU A 62 -3.14 -4.64 16.06
N PRO A 63 -3.54 -3.71 16.93
CA PRO A 63 -4.39 -2.61 16.50
C PRO A 63 -3.75 -1.80 15.39
N ARG A 64 -4.56 -1.37 14.41
CA ARG A 64 -4.07 -0.60 13.26
C ARG A 64 -3.24 0.61 13.73
N GLY A 65 -2.07 0.80 13.15
CA GLY A 65 -1.22 1.96 13.37
C GLY A 65 0.13 1.81 12.69
N ARG A 66 0.87 2.91 12.60
CA ARG A 66 2.28 2.92 12.20
C ARG A 66 3.13 2.57 13.42
N HIS A 67 3.78 1.41 13.35
CA HIS A 67 4.62 0.89 14.41
C HIS A 67 5.76 0.05 13.81
N ASP A 68 6.84 -0.11 14.55
CA ASP A 68 8.04 -0.83 14.13
C ASP A 68 8.24 -2.12 14.97
N VAL A 69 7.17 -2.67 15.56
CA VAL A 69 7.18 -3.86 16.43
C VAL A 69 7.86 -5.08 15.79
N ALA A 70 7.80 -5.24 14.45
CA ALA A 70 8.51 -6.31 13.74
C ALA A 70 10.03 -6.27 13.98
N VAL A 71 10.60 -5.06 14.07
CA VAL A 71 12.00 -4.84 14.42
C VAL A 71 12.29 -5.33 15.81
N MET A 72 11.46 -4.96 16.78
CA MET A 72 11.62 -5.38 18.17
C MET A 72 11.55 -6.91 18.31
N CYS A 73 10.57 -7.56 17.66
CA CYS A 73 10.48 -9.02 17.65
C CYS A 73 11.72 -9.69 17.03
N GLY A 74 12.18 -9.19 15.87
CA GLY A 74 13.36 -9.76 15.20
C GLY A 74 14.64 -9.58 16.02
N VAL A 75 14.86 -8.39 16.61
CA VAL A 75 15.98 -8.12 17.51
C VAL A 75 15.96 -9.06 18.72
N TYR A 76 14.81 -9.20 19.37
CA TYR A 76 14.64 -10.09 20.51
C TYR A 76 14.97 -11.55 20.16
N LEU A 77 14.38 -12.08 19.09
CA LEU A 77 14.59 -13.45 18.63
C LEU A 77 16.07 -13.71 18.30
N GLN A 78 16.76 -12.72 17.74
CA GLN A 78 18.17 -12.82 17.43
C GLN A 78 19.05 -12.80 18.67
N LEU A 79 18.77 -11.92 19.64
CA LEU A 79 19.50 -11.88 20.91
C LEU A 79 19.34 -13.18 21.70
N ARG A 80 18.11 -13.71 21.75
CA ARG A 80 17.82 -15.01 22.36
C ARG A 80 18.63 -16.14 21.70
N ARG A 81 18.61 -16.20 20.36
CA ARG A 81 19.40 -17.18 19.60
C ARG A 81 20.89 -17.11 19.91
N LEU A 82 21.45 -15.89 20.00
CA LEU A 82 22.86 -15.69 20.35
C LEU A 82 23.17 -16.15 21.78
N GLY A 83 22.21 -16.04 22.71
CA GLY A 83 22.31 -16.59 24.06
C GLY A 83 22.36 -18.10 24.12
N GLU A 84 21.41 -18.76 23.45
CA GLU A 84 21.38 -20.22 23.36
C GLU A 84 22.67 -20.78 22.74
N GLN A 85 23.23 -20.09 21.74
CA GLN A 85 24.51 -20.49 21.12
C GLN A 85 25.70 -20.41 22.10
N ARG A 86 25.74 -19.40 22.98
CA ARG A 86 26.86 -19.19 23.90
C ARG A 86 26.88 -20.16 25.08
N GLN A 87 25.71 -20.57 25.55
CA GLN A 87 25.60 -21.45 26.72
C GLN A 87 25.91 -22.92 26.40
N GLY A 88 26.11 -23.28 25.14
CA GLY A 88 26.36 -24.68 24.75
C GLY A 88 25.14 -25.59 24.91
N VAL A 89 24.01 -25.06 25.39
CA VAL A 89 22.64 -25.66 25.40
C VAL A 89 22.04 -25.68 23.99
N PHE A 90 22.92 -25.73 22.97
CA PHE A 90 22.51 -25.81 21.58
C PHE A 90 22.11 -27.25 21.25
N ASP A 91 21.09 -27.74 21.95
CA ASP A 91 20.58 -29.11 21.95
C ASP A 91 19.74 -29.41 20.68
N GLY A 92 19.79 -28.49 19.70
CA GLY A 92 18.82 -28.43 18.61
C GLY A 92 17.51 -27.71 18.96
N LEU A 93 17.37 -27.18 20.18
CA LEU A 93 16.28 -26.28 20.60
C LEU A 93 16.53 -24.82 20.20
N GLY A 94 17.79 -24.38 20.12
CA GLY A 94 18.14 -23.14 19.44
C GLY A 94 17.73 -23.20 17.98
N PHE A 95 16.91 -22.23 17.54
CA PHE A 95 16.11 -22.30 16.33
C PHE A 95 16.76 -23.10 15.18
N ARG A 96 16.34 -24.36 14.95
CA ARG A 96 16.72 -25.10 13.73
C ARG A 96 16.08 -24.41 12.52
N GLY A 97 16.91 -23.77 11.70
CA GLY A 97 16.49 -23.05 10.50
C GLY A 97 16.04 -21.60 10.77
N PRO A 98 15.80 -20.80 9.72
CA PRO A 98 15.46 -19.38 9.86
C PRO A 98 14.16 -19.14 10.62
N VAL A 99 14.13 -18.11 11.46
CA VAL A 99 12.93 -17.49 12.01
C VAL A 99 12.60 -16.28 11.14
N VAL A 100 11.44 -16.27 10.52
CA VAL A 100 11.02 -15.18 9.63
C VAL A 100 9.95 -14.35 10.33
N VAL A 101 10.21 -13.05 10.49
CA VAL A 101 9.25 -12.05 11.01
C VAL A 101 8.77 -11.20 9.85
N ILE A 102 7.46 -11.18 9.58
CA ILE A 102 6.85 -10.42 8.48
C ILE A 102 6.07 -9.25 9.10
N GLY A 103 6.47 -8.02 8.78
CA GLY A 103 5.87 -6.78 9.29
C GLY A 103 5.36 -5.84 8.20
N TYR A 104 4.65 -4.78 8.59
CA TYR A 104 4.17 -3.73 7.68
C TYR A 104 5.04 -2.47 7.74
N ASN A 105 5.44 -1.98 6.56
CA ASN A 105 5.89 -0.61 6.30
C ASN A 105 6.85 -0.05 7.37
N THR A 106 7.96 -0.74 7.53
CA THR A 106 9.05 -0.42 8.43
C THR A 106 10.22 0.08 7.57
N ASN A 107 10.61 1.35 7.66
CA ASN A 107 11.90 1.80 7.09
C ASN A 107 13.04 1.16 7.93
N LEU A 108 13.31 -0.12 7.67
CA LEU A 108 14.13 -1.02 8.49
C LEU A 108 15.58 -0.55 8.55
N THR A 109 16.12 -0.05 7.43
CA THR A 109 17.50 0.41 7.32
C THR A 109 17.77 1.60 8.23
N GLU A 110 16.96 2.65 8.11
CA GLU A 110 17.09 3.84 8.95
C GLU A 110 16.77 3.53 10.41
N ARG A 111 15.78 2.66 10.66
CA ARG A 111 15.41 2.27 12.02
C ARG A 111 16.52 1.53 12.73
N LEU A 112 17.10 0.49 12.11
CA LEU A 112 18.18 -0.29 12.73
C LEU A 112 19.43 0.56 12.99
N ARG A 113 19.72 1.57 12.15
CA ARG A 113 20.79 2.55 12.39
C ARG A 113 20.53 3.44 13.62
N LYS A 114 19.27 3.74 13.91
CA LYS A 114 18.87 4.57 15.07
C LYS A 114 18.89 3.81 16.38
N ILE A 115 18.76 2.48 16.36
CA ILE A 115 18.66 1.68 17.58
C ILE A 115 20.03 1.52 18.24
N ARG A 116 20.12 1.98 19.49
CA ARG A 116 21.34 1.93 20.31
C ARG A 116 21.04 1.31 21.66
N ILE A 117 22.06 0.72 22.28
CA ILE A 117 22.03 0.28 23.67
C ILE A 117 23.12 1.04 24.41
N GLY A 118 22.70 1.91 25.35
CA GLY A 118 23.61 2.84 26.00
C GLY A 118 24.23 3.83 25.00
N ALA A 119 25.51 3.64 24.68
CA ALA A 119 26.26 4.39 23.65
C ALA A 119 26.51 3.56 22.37
N GLU A 120 26.29 2.26 22.42
CA GLU A 120 26.72 1.31 21.38
C GLU A 120 25.61 1.05 20.35
N SER A 121 26.01 0.73 19.12
CA SER A 121 25.09 0.44 18.01
C SER A 121 24.60 -1.00 18.10
N LEU A 122 23.29 -1.22 18.27
CA LEU A 122 22.74 -2.57 18.42
C LEU A 122 22.93 -3.41 17.16
N SER A 123 22.91 -2.74 16.00
CA SER A 123 23.08 -3.37 14.69
C SER A 123 24.41 -4.10 14.52
N GLU A 124 25.50 -3.58 15.11
CA GLU A 124 26.82 -4.22 15.07
C GLU A 124 26.82 -5.50 15.92
N ALA A 125 26.18 -5.47 17.10
CA ALA A 125 26.10 -6.64 17.97
C ALA A 125 25.30 -7.79 17.37
N ILE A 126 24.14 -7.49 16.80
CA ILE A 126 23.26 -8.53 16.25
C ILE A 126 23.66 -8.94 14.82
N SER A 127 24.75 -8.36 14.30
CA SER A 127 25.17 -8.50 12.90
C SER A 127 23.97 -8.28 11.98
N ALA A 128 23.41 -7.07 12.01
CA ALA A 128 22.27 -6.68 11.18
C ALA A 128 22.72 -6.31 9.76
N GLY A 129 22.11 -6.91 8.76
CA GLY A 129 22.47 -6.71 7.35
C GLY A 129 21.26 -6.72 6.42
N ARG A 130 21.31 -5.90 5.38
CA ARG A 130 20.29 -5.85 4.32
C ARG A 130 20.55 -6.90 3.28
N VAL A 131 19.54 -7.68 2.92
CA VAL A 131 19.61 -8.52 1.74
C VAL A 131 19.34 -7.69 0.50
N ARG A 132 20.26 -7.71 -0.46
CA ARG A 132 20.11 -7.09 -1.77
C ARG A 132 19.42 -8.04 -2.75
N ALA A 133 18.91 -7.49 -3.85
CA ALA A 133 18.29 -8.26 -4.94
C ALA A 133 19.19 -9.38 -5.51
N ASN A 134 20.52 -9.16 -5.54
CA ASN A 134 21.49 -10.15 -6.02
C ASN A 134 21.89 -11.21 -4.97
N GLY A 135 21.27 -11.21 -3.79
CA GLY A 135 21.56 -12.14 -2.70
C GLY A 135 22.84 -11.83 -1.90
N THR A 136 23.51 -10.70 -2.15
CA THR A 136 24.57 -10.19 -1.26
C THR A 136 23.97 -9.41 -0.10
N VAL A 137 24.76 -9.20 0.95
CA VAL A 137 24.33 -8.49 2.16
C VAL A 137 25.12 -7.21 2.32
N VAL A 138 24.44 -6.11 2.62
CA VAL A 138 25.05 -4.82 2.98
C VAL A 138 24.87 -4.62 4.47
N ASP A 139 25.96 -4.44 5.21
CA ASP A 139 25.87 -4.05 6.61
C ASP A 139 25.38 -2.58 6.74
N LEU A 140 25.13 -2.12 7.97
CA LEU A 140 24.67 -0.73 8.16
C LEU A 140 25.78 0.32 7.96
N GLY A 141 27.04 -0.10 7.94
CA GLY A 141 28.21 0.72 7.60
C GLY A 141 28.45 0.84 6.09
N GLY A 142 27.70 0.12 5.26
CA GLY A 142 27.81 0.12 3.81
C GLY A 142 28.71 -0.97 3.23
N VAL A 143 29.28 -1.86 4.05
CA VAL A 143 30.16 -2.92 3.56
C VAL A 143 29.32 -4.03 2.93
N VAL A 144 29.59 -4.29 1.65
CA VAL A 144 28.96 -5.36 0.88
C VAL A 144 29.74 -6.66 1.06
N SER A 145 29.04 -7.73 1.42
CA SER A 145 29.65 -9.04 1.64
C SER A 145 28.71 -10.17 1.18
N PRO A 146 29.25 -11.38 0.90
CA PRO A 146 28.41 -12.52 0.52
C PRO A 146 27.52 -12.95 1.69
N ALA A 147 26.28 -13.39 1.41
CA ALA A 147 25.34 -13.82 2.44
C ALA A 147 25.84 -15.00 3.30
N THR A 148 26.79 -15.79 2.80
CA THR A 148 27.45 -16.87 3.56
C THR A 148 28.14 -16.36 4.82
N SER A 149 28.59 -15.11 4.84
CA SER A 149 29.19 -14.47 6.02
C SER A 149 28.17 -14.12 7.11
N TRP A 150 26.87 -14.29 6.84
CA TRP A 150 25.77 -13.81 7.69
C TRP A 150 24.86 -14.93 8.21
N SER A 151 25.32 -16.19 8.20
CA SER A 151 24.53 -17.32 8.73
C SER A 151 24.08 -17.13 10.19
N ASN A 152 24.81 -16.31 10.94
CA ASN A 152 24.51 -15.98 12.34
C ASN A 152 23.93 -14.57 12.54
N GLY A 153 23.68 -13.79 11.49
CA GLY A 153 23.18 -12.42 11.61
C GLY A 153 21.65 -12.29 11.57
N LEU A 154 21.18 -11.08 11.88
CA LEU A 154 19.82 -10.63 11.58
C LEU A 154 19.80 -10.06 10.17
N LEU A 155 19.11 -10.74 9.26
CA LEU A 155 18.91 -10.25 7.91
C LEU A 155 17.60 -9.49 7.81
N TYR A 156 17.55 -8.48 6.96
CA TYR A 156 16.27 -7.89 6.57
C TYR A 156 16.11 -7.83 5.06
N LEU A 157 14.87 -8.04 4.65
CA LEU A 157 14.43 -8.06 3.26
C LEU A 157 13.32 -7.03 3.10
N ASN A 158 13.53 -6.04 2.23
CA ASN A 158 12.45 -5.18 1.78
C ASN A 158 11.82 -5.80 0.53
N THR A 159 10.50 -6.03 0.56
CA THR A 159 9.74 -6.60 -0.54
C THR A 159 9.70 -5.72 -1.80
N SER A 160 9.97 -4.41 -1.66
CA SER A 160 10.20 -3.53 -2.81
C SER A 160 11.39 -4.03 -3.65
N LEU A 161 12.44 -4.55 -3.02
CA LEU A 161 13.70 -5.01 -3.63
C LEU A 161 13.60 -6.37 -4.35
N GLY A 162 12.39 -6.95 -4.41
CA GLY A 162 12.15 -8.29 -4.96
C GLY A 162 12.38 -9.42 -3.95
N TRP A 163 12.58 -10.64 -4.47
CA TRP A 163 12.65 -11.88 -3.69
C TRP A 163 13.99 -12.61 -3.89
N PRO A 164 15.09 -12.08 -3.33
CA PRO A 164 16.44 -12.62 -3.54
C PRO A 164 16.58 -14.04 -2.96
N THR A 165 17.28 -14.92 -3.69
CA THR A 165 17.57 -16.27 -3.21
C THR A 165 18.91 -16.32 -2.48
N LEU A 166 18.91 -16.76 -1.22
CA LEU A 166 20.11 -16.93 -0.40
C LEU A 166 20.67 -18.35 -0.55
N ARG A 167 21.33 -18.64 -1.67
CA ARG A 167 21.84 -20.00 -1.98
C ARG A 167 22.88 -20.45 -0.94
N GLY A 168 22.65 -21.61 -0.32
CA GLY A 168 23.59 -22.23 0.61
C GLY A 168 23.67 -21.55 1.99
N VAL A 169 22.79 -20.60 2.28
CA VAL A 169 22.77 -19.88 3.56
C VAL A 169 21.51 -20.23 4.33
N LYS A 170 21.66 -20.56 5.62
CA LYS A 170 20.56 -20.66 6.57
C LYS A 170 20.66 -19.46 7.52
N PRO A 171 20.03 -18.31 7.19
CA PRO A 171 20.00 -17.19 8.12
C PRO A 171 19.27 -17.62 9.40
N GLY A 172 19.58 -17.02 10.55
CA GLY A 172 18.81 -17.37 11.73
C GLY A 172 17.59 -16.54 11.95
N VAL A 173 17.67 -15.22 11.78
CA VAL A 173 16.51 -14.35 11.87
C VAL A 173 16.45 -13.49 10.62
N VAL A 174 15.26 -13.44 10.01
CA VAL A 174 14.97 -12.61 8.84
C VAL A 174 13.75 -11.75 9.13
N ILE A 175 13.87 -10.44 8.96
CA ILE A 175 12.73 -9.53 8.98
C ILE A 175 12.35 -9.20 7.54
N ILE A 176 11.12 -9.50 7.14
CA ILE A 176 10.56 -9.13 5.84
C ILE A 176 9.63 -7.93 6.03
N ASP A 177 9.99 -6.82 5.41
CA ASP A 177 9.18 -5.60 5.39
C ASP A 177 8.24 -5.59 4.18
N ARG A 178 6.94 -5.64 4.43
CA ARG A 178 5.88 -5.49 3.43
C ARG A 178 5.56 -4.02 3.10
N SER A 179 6.57 -3.14 3.04
CA SER A 179 6.37 -1.74 2.63
C SER A 179 5.85 -1.60 1.20
N GLY A 180 6.18 -2.55 0.32
CA GLY A 180 5.93 -2.44 -1.10
C GLY A 180 4.46 -2.36 -1.51
N PHE A 181 3.60 -3.22 -0.98
CA PHE A 181 2.18 -3.26 -1.39
C PHE A 181 1.40 -3.99 -0.29
N ALA A 182 0.40 -3.33 0.30
CA ALA A 182 -0.56 -3.96 1.22
C ALA A 182 -1.53 -4.93 0.50
N SER A 183 -1.05 -5.63 -0.53
CA SER A 183 -1.77 -6.69 -1.23
C SER A 183 -1.56 -8.02 -0.51
N ASP A 184 -2.55 -8.90 -0.64
CA ASP A 184 -2.46 -10.28 -0.18
C ASP A 184 -1.35 -11.04 -0.94
N ASP A 185 -1.05 -10.63 -2.18
CA ASP A 185 0.00 -11.25 -3.00
C ASP A 185 1.40 -11.08 -2.40
N THR A 186 1.75 -9.90 -1.88
CA THR A 186 3.05 -9.67 -1.23
C THR A 186 3.23 -10.56 -0.01
N LEU A 187 2.16 -10.80 0.75
CA LEU A 187 2.21 -11.73 1.89
C LEU A 187 2.41 -13.17 1.43
N LEU A 188 1.71 -13.58 0.37
CA LEU A 188 1.86 -14.92 -0.20
C LEU A 188 3.30 -15.14 -0.69
N ARG A 189 3.89 -14.19 -1.42
CA ARG A 189 5.28 -14.25 -1.85
C ARG A 189 6.26 -14.26 -0.66
N ALA A 190 5.97 -13.52 0.42
CA ALA A 190 6.78 -13.58 1.66
C ALA A 190 6.77 -14.98 2.29
N LEU A 191 5.60 -15.61 2.34
CA LEU A 191 5.46 -16.97 2.87
C LEU A 191 6.11 -18.01 1.96
N GLN A 192 6.03 -17.83 0.64
CA GLN A 192 6.75 -18.66 -0.33
C GLN A 192 8.26 -18.53 -0.17
N TRP A 193 8.77 -17.31 -0.01
CA TRP A 193 10.18 -17.06 0.25
C TRP A 193 10.64 -17.73 1.55
N ALA A 194 9.85 -17.61 2.63
CA ALA A 194 10.13 -18.29 3.90
C ALA A 194 10.18 -19.82 3.71
N GLY A 195 9.23 -20.38 2.95
CA GLY A 195 9.21 -21.81 2.60
C GLY A 195 10.44 -22.26 1.79
N ALA A 196 10.81 -21.49 0.75
CA ALA A 196 11.97 -21.78 -0.10
C ALA A 196 13.29 -21.78 0.67
N HIS A 197 13.38 -21.00 1.75
CA HIS A 197 14.54 -20.94 2.63
C HIS A 197 14.40 -21.84 3.87
N THR A 198 13.44 -22.77 3.86
CA THR A 198 13.21 -23.74 4.95
C THR A 198 13.04 -23.08 6.32
N ALA A 199 12.35 -21.93 6.35
CA ALA A 199 12.08 -21.23 7.60
C ALA A 199 11.46 -22.19 8.62
N GLY A 200 12.15 -22.36 9.74
CA GLY A 200 11.69 -23.22 10.82
C GLY A 200 10.49 -22.62 11.52
N ARG A 201 10.38 -21.28 11.57
CA ARG A 201 9.32 -20.55 12.27
C ARG A 201 8.93 -19.30 11.50
N VAL A 202 7.64 -18.94 11.57
CA VAL A 202 7.12 -17.74 10.91
C VAL A 202 6.24 -16.95 11.88
N LEU A 203 6.57 -15.67 12.06
CA LEU A 203 5.77 -14.68 12.76
C LEU A 203 5.22 -13.69 11.72
N VAL A 204 3.91 -13.48 11.69
CA VAL A 204 3.28 -12.43 10.88
C VAL A 204 2.63 -11.43 11.81
N LEU A 205 3.03 -10.16 11.69
CA LEU A 205 2.32 -9.05 12.32
C LEU A 205 1.23 -8.55 11.36
N ALA A 206 0.00 -8.58 11.83
CA ALA A 206 -1.20 -8.21 11.10
C ALA A 206 -1.95 -7.07 11.80
N ASP A 207 -2.75 -6.29 11.06
CA ASP A 207 -3.75 -5.43 11.70
C ASP A 207 -4.94 -6.30 12.16
N ILE A 208 -5.58 -5.96 13.27
CA ILE A 208 -6.81 -6.62 13.73
C ILE A 208 -7.90 -6.59 12.65
N GLY A 209 -8.47 -7.76 12.37
CA GLY A 209 -9.44 -7.98 11.29
C GLY A 209 -8.79 -8.45 9.98
N GLY A 210 -7.46 -8.57 9.93
CA GLY A 210 -6.77 -9.32 8.88
C GLY A 210 -7.18 -10.78 8.87
N VAL A 211 -7.07 -11.44 7.72
CA VAL A 211 -7.39 -12.88 7.58
C VAL A 211 -6.10 -13.63 7.24
N PRO A 212 -5.71 -14.64 8.05
CA PRO A 212 -4.56 -15.46 7.72
C PRO A 212 -4.76 -16.17 6.36
N PRO A 213 -3.74 -16.20 5.48
CA PRO A 213 -3.84 -16.92 4.23
C PRO A 213 -3.93 -18.42 4.50
N LYS A 214 -4.77 -19.13 3.72
CA LYS A 214 -4.93 -20.58 3.80
C LYS A 214 -3.80 -21.31 3.05
N VAL A 215 -2.54 -21.12 3.47
CA VAL A 215 -1.37 -21.68 2.78
C VAL A 215 -0.48 -22.50 3.72
N GLY A 216 -0.37 -23.79 3.44
CA GLY A 216 0.47 -24.72 4.21
C GLY A 216 -0.10 -25.04 5.60
N LEU A 217 0.77 -25.03 6.62
CA LEU A 217 0.36 -25.24 8.02
C LEU A 217 -0.45 -24.04 8.56
N PRO A 218 -1.48 -24.31 9.38
CA PRO A 218 -2.30 -23.25 9.97
C PRO A 218 -1.50 -22.36 10.91
N PHE A 219 -1.90 -21.10 11.00
CA PHE A 219 -1.37 -20.16 11.98
C PHE A 219 -2.10 -20.29 13.30
N ARG A 220 -1.36 -20.19 14.41
CA ARG A 220 -1.93 -19.82 15.71
C ARG A 220 -2.24 -18.33 15.66
N VAL A 221 -3.46 -17.91 16.00
CA VAL A 221 -3.91 -16.51 15.85
C VAL A 221 -3.99 -15.87 17.22
N TRP A 222 -3.19 -14.84 17.47
CA TRP A 222 -3.20 -14.10 18.73
C TRP A 222 -3.62 -12.65 18.51
N PRO A 223 -4.87 -12.28 18.83
CA PRO A 223 -5.33 -10.91 18.72
C PRO A 223 -5.09 -10.10 20.00
N TRP A 224 -4.54 -8.90 19.86
CA TRP A 224 -4.50 -7.87 20.90
C TRP A 224 -5.87 -7.19 21.05
N ALA A 225 -6.86 -7.99 21.47
CA ALA A 225 -8.22 -7.51 21.68
C ALA A 225 -8.26 -6.37 22.73
N PRO A 226 -9.15 -5.37 22.59
CA PRO A 226 -9.24 -4.26 23.55
C PRO A 226 -9.42 -4.68 25.01
N GLN A 227 -10.11 -5.80 25.24
CA GLN A 227 -10.29 -6.34 26.58
C GLN A 227 -8.98 -6.91 27.15
N LEU A 228 -8.21 -7.66 26.35
CA LEU A 228 -6.88 -8.15 26.76
C LEU A 228 -5.94 -6.99 27.14
N VAL A 229 -5.92 -5.92 26.35
CA VAL A 229 -5.11 -4.73 26.64
C VAL A 229 -5.56 -4.05 27.94
N ARG A 230 -6.88 -4.00 28.19
CA ARG A 230 -7.44 -3.48 29.44
C ARG A 230 -7.03 -4.33 30.63
N ASP A 231 -7.16 -5.65 30.52
CA ASP A 231 -6.84 -6.57 31.61
C ASP A 231 -5.35 -6.47 31.96
N VAL A 232 -4.46 -6.44 30.95
CA VAL A 232 -3.02 -6.21 31.17
C VAL A 232 -2.76 -4.87 31.87
N ARG A 233 -3.45 -3.80 31.49
CA ARG A 233 -3.31 -2.48 32.13
C ARG A 233 -3.80 -2.51 33.59
N ASP A 234 -4.91 -3.17 33.85
CA ASP A 234 -5.55 -3.18 35.16
C ASP A 234 -4.74 -4.05 36.15
N GLU A 235 -4.12 -5.14 35.67
CA GLU A 235 -3.25 -6.02 36.47
C GLU A 235 -1.80 -5.49 36.62
N LEU A 236 -1.18 -5.03 35.53
CA LEU A 236 0.26 -4.69 35.49
C LEU A 236 0.53 -3.17 35.47
N GLY A 237 -0.52 -2.35 35.43
CA GLY A 237 -0.43 -0.89 35.43
C GLY A 237 -0.07 -0.28 34.07
N LYS A 238 0.31 1.00 34.11
CA LYS A 238 0.80 1.77 32.94
C LYS A 238 2.26 2.13 33.14
N GLU A 239 3.06 1.92 32.10
CA GLU A 239 4.42 2.43 32.01
C GLU A 239 4.54 3.49 30.90
N PRO A 240 5.53 4.39 30.95
CA PRO A 240 5.72 5.41 29.94
C PRO A 240 5.91 4.78 28.56
N ALA A 241 5.08 5.15 27.60
CA ALA A 241 5.27 4.75 26.21
C ALA A 241 6.46 5.49 25.61
N CYS A 242 7.36 4.78 24.94
CA CYS A 242 8.49 5.39 24.28
C CYS A 242 8.76 4.80 22.90
N GLY A 243 8.36 5.54 21.87
CA GLY A 243 8.77 5.28 20.49
C GLY A 243 7.98 4.20 19.75
N PRO A 244 8.25 4.03 18.45
CA PRO A 244 7.51 3.15 17.55
C PRO A 244 7.83 1.66 17.73
N LEU A 245 8.85 1.32 18.51
CA LEU A 245 9.27 -0.07 18.77
C LEU A 245 8.46 -0.76 19.87
N SER A 246 7.71 0.00 20.65
CA SER A 246 6.95 -0.50 21.81
C SER A 246 5.46 -0.60 21.50
N THR A 247 4.83 -1.61 22.08
CA THR A 247 3.38 -1.82 22.13
C THR A 247 2.71 -1.09 23.30
N ASN A 248 3.48 -0.60 24.28
CA ASN A 248 2.96 0.15 25.42
C ASN A 248 2.14 1.41 25.11
N PRO A 249 2.30 2.13 23.97
CA PRO A 249 1.35 3.18 23.60
C PRO A 249 -0.11 2.72 23.72
N LEU A 250 -0.41 1.44 23.47
CA LEU A 250 -1.75 0.87 23.58
C LEU A 250 -2.31 0.84 25.02
N LEU A 251 -1.45 0.83 26.06
CA LEU A 251 -1.88 0.91 27.48
C LEU A 251 -2.32 2.32 27.89
N ASN A 252 -1.73 3.35 27.26
CA ASN A 252 -2.04 4.75 27.55
C ASN A 252 -3.37 5.18 26.92
N ALA A 253 -3.84 4.42 25.94
CA ALA A 253 -5.00 4.72 25.14
C ALA A 253 -5.91 3.50 25.03
N LEU A 254 -6.56 3.12 26.13
CA LEU A 254 -7.52 2.01 26.09
C LEU A 254 -8.56 2.24 25.02
N GLN A 255 -8.63 1.28 24.10
CA GLN A 255 -9.59 1.31 23.03
C GLN A 255 -10.98 1.05 23.62
N ALA A 256 -11.81 2.09 23.59
CA ALA A 256 -13.23 1.92 23.81
C ALA A 256 -13.87 1.24 22.58
N ARG A 257 -14.93 0.46 22.81
CA ARG A 257 -15.81 0.00 21.72
C ARG A 257 -16.31 1.25 20.97
N PRO A 258 -16.33 1.25 19.62
CA PRO A 258 -16.80 2.40 18.87
C PRO A 258 -18.21 2.84 19.31
N THR A 259 -18.42 4.14 19.41
CA THR A 259 -19.74 4.74 19.64
C THR A 259 -20.36 5.14 18.32
N ALA A 260 -21.68 5.31 18.28
CA ALA A 260 -22.41 5.70 17.08
C ALA A 260 -22.99 7.11 17.20
N ALA A 261 -22.96 7.87 16.12
CA ALA A 261 -23.72 9.10 15.97
C ALA A 261 -24.72 8.91 14.82
N VAL A 262 -26.01 8.98 15.11
CA VAL A 262 -27.09 8.52 14.23
C VAL A 262 -27.85 9.70 13.63
N TYR A 263 -28.02 9.72 12.31
CA TYR A 263 -28.87 10.69 11.60
C TYR A 263 -29.96 9.98 10.80
N THR A 264 -31.04 10.70 10.47
CA THR A 264 -32.09 10.20 9.57
C THR A 264 -32.24 11.12 8.36
N ALA A 265 -32.29 10.49 7.19
CA ALA A 265 -32.50 11.12 5.88
C ALA A 265 -33.26 10.14 4.96
N PRO A 266 -34.60 10.02 5.09
CA PRO A 266 -35.38 8.92 4.52
C PRO A 266 -35.22 8.74 3.01
N ALA A 267 -35.28 9.82 2.22
CA ALA A 267 -35.09 9.75 0.77
C ALA A 267 -33.68 9.25 0.39
N LEU A 268 -32.64 9.72 1.10
CA LEU A 268 -31.26 9.31 0.86
C LEU A 268 -31.05 7.83 1.19
N THR A 269 -31.54 7.38 2.34
CA THR A 269 -31.51 5.98 2.75
C THR A 269 -32.26 5.09 1.76
N ALA A 270 -33.47 5.49 1.35
CA ALA A 270 -34.28 4.74 0.40
C ALA A 270 -33.59 4.61 -0.98
N ALA A 271 -33.05 5.71 -1.52
CA ALA A 271 -32.32 5.69 -2.79
C ALA A 271 -31.08 4.78 -2.71
N ARG A 272 -30.30 4.87 -1.63
CA ARG A 272 -29.13 4.01 -1.40
C ARG A 272 -29.51 2.53 -1.32
N THR A 273 -30.54 2.19 -0.56
CA THR A 273 -30.99 0.79 -0.39
C THR A 273 -31.50 0.19 -1.70
N ARG A 274 -32.22 0.96 -2.51
CA ARG A 274 -32.64 0.54 -3.87
C ARG A 274 -31.44 0.34 -4.80
N CYS A 275 -30.43 1.21 -4.74
CA CYS A 275 -29.19 1.03 -5.48
C CYS A 275 -28.50 -0.28 -5.08
N PHE A 276 -28.34 -0.56 -3.79
CA PHE A 276 -27.72 -1.81 -3.33
C PHE A 276 -28.48 -3.06 -3.79
N ALA A 277 -29.81 -3.02 -3.80
CA ALA A 277 -30.62 -4.10 -4.35
C ALA A 277 -30.34 -4.32 -5.87
N GLY A 278 -30.23 -3.24 -6.64
CA GLY A 278 -29.87 -3.29 -8.06
C GLY A 278 -28.46 -3.82 -8.31
N VAL A 279 -27.47 -3.39 -7.52
CA VAL A 279 -26.09 -3.90 -7.60
C VAL A 279 -26.02 -5.39 -7.25
N ARG A 280 -26.79 -5.84 -6.27
CA ARG A 280 -26.89 -7.28 -5.95
C ARG A 280 -27.45 -8.08 -7.13
N ALA A 281 -28.52 -7.58 -7.74
CA ALA A 281 -29.09 -8.22 -8.92
C ALA A 281 -28.07 -8.30 -10.06
N ALA A 282 -27.29 -7.24 -10.29
CA ALA A 282 -26.21 -7.23 -11.28
C ALA A 282 -25.13 -8.29 -10.98
N ARG A 283 -24.65 -8.38 -9.73
CA ARG A 283 -23.62 -9.35 -9.33
C ARG A 283 -24.06 -10.81 -9.41
N ARG A 284 -25.37 -11.08 -9.44
CA ARG A 284 -25.89 -12.44 -9.69
C ARG A 284 -25.82 -12.85 -11.15
N VAL A 285 -25.72 -11.89 -12.08
CA VAL A 285 -25.59 -12.15 -13.52
C VAL A 285 -24.16 -12.57 -13.85
N SER A 286 -23.18 -11.75 -13.47
CA SER A 286 -21.76 -12.03 -13.64
C SER A 286 -20.92 -11.25 -12.64
N ARG A 287 -19.69 -11.73 -12.41
CA ARG A 287 -18.67 -11.03 -11.61
C ARG A 287 -18.07 -9.85 -12.38
N GLU A 288 -17.88 -10.00 -13.70
CA GLU A 288 -17.40 -8.94 -14.58
C GLU A 288 -18.57 -8.04 -14.99
N LEU A 289 -18.53 -6.78 -14.56
CA LEU A 289 -19.61 -5.83 -14.79
C LEU A 289 -19.40 -5.08 -16.13
N PRO A 290 -20.44 -4.99 -16.98
CA PRO A 290 -20.42 -4.11 -18.15
C PRO A 290 -20.20 -2.67 -17.73
N ARG A 291 -19.53 -1.90 -18.59
CA ARG A 291 -19.10 -0.52 -18.32
C ARG A 291 -20.15 0.34 -17.62
N GLY A 292 -21.38 0.45 -18.14
CA GLY A 292 -22.39 1.30 -17.51
C GLY A 292 -22.88 0.80 -16.14
N VAL A 293 -22.90 -0.52 -15.92
CA VAL A 293 -23.21 -1.10 -14.60
C VAL A 293 -22.05 -0.85 -13.62
N ASP A 294 -20.81 -0.98 -14.09
CA ASP A 294 -19.62 -0.68 -13.31
C ASP A 294 -19.52 0.81 -12.92
N GLU A 295 -19.85 1.70 -13.85
CA GLU A 295 -19.95 3.15 -13.60
C GLU A 295 -21.04 3.48 -12.58
N ALA A 296 -22.20 2.82 -12.63
CA ALA A 296 -23.26 2.97 -11.64
C ALA A 296 -22.84 2.46 -10.25
N VAL A 297 -22.12 1.33 -10.18
CA VAL A 297 -21.53 0.82 -8.93
C VAL A 297 -20.48 1.78 -8.38
N THR A 298 -19.62 2.32 -9.25
CA THR A 298 -18.60 3.31 -8.88
C THR A 298 -19.24 4.59 -8.36
N LEU A 299 -20.28 5.10 -9.04
CA LEU A 299 -21.05 6.27 -8.60
C LEU A 299 -21.64 6.03 -7.21
N LEU A 300 -22.31 4.90 -7.00
CA LEU A 300 -22.88 4.54 -5.71
C LEU A 300 -21.83 4.51 -4.61
N ASN A 301 -20.67 3.88 -4.84
CA ASN A 301 -19.59 3.80 -3.85
C ASN A 301 -19.07 5.18 -3.45
N VAL A 302 -18.94 6.10 -4.41
CA VAL A 302 -18.47 7.46 -4.16
C VAL A 302 -19.54 8.27 -3.44
N CYS A 303 -20.80 8.22 -3.89
CA CYS A 303 -21.94 8.88 -3.24
C CYS A 303 -22.19 8.37 -1.81
N ALA A 304 -22.00 7.08 -1.55
CA ALA A 304 -22.08 6.51 -0.21
C ALA A 304 -20.97 7.04 0.72
N GLY A 305 -19.76 7.24 0.19
CA GLY A 305 -18.63 7.82 0.91
C GLY A 305 -18.54 9.34 0.89
N LEU A 306 -19.48 10.04 0.25
CA LEU A 306 -19.47 11.50 0.12
C LEU A 306 -20.11 12.18 1.33
N TRP A 307 -19.31 13.00 2.00
CA TRP A 307 -19.71 13.79 3.17
C TRP A 307 -19.60 15.30 2.95
N GLY A 308 -18.81 15.71 1.96
CA GLY A 308 -18.79 17.09 1.45
C GLY A 308 -19.87 17.32 0.39
N THR A 309 -19.74 18.43 -0.33
CA THR A 309 -20.58 18.78 -1.47
C THR A 309 -20.11 18.09 -2.74
N VAL A 310 -21.04 17.80 -3.65
CA VAL A 310 -20.73 17.22 -4.97
C VAL A 310 -19.79 18.14 -5.77
N ARG A 311 -19.96 19.46 -5.64
CA ARG A 311 -19.11 20.46 -6.29
C ARG A 311 -17.66 20.37 -5.82
N SER A 312 -17.41 20.55 -4.52
CA SER A 312 -16.05 20.49 -3.97
C SER A 312 -15.40 19.13 -4.19
N TYR A 313 -16.18 18.04 -4.13
CA TYR A 313 -15.67 16.72 -4.50
C TYR A 313 -15.25 16.64 -5.96
N ASN A 314 -16.06 17.13 -6.90
CA ASN A 314 -15.67 17.14 -8.31
C ASN A 314 -14.42 18.00 -8.55
N GLU A 315 -14.23 19.11 -7.83
CA GLU A 315 -13.04 19.98 -7.87
C GLU A 315 -11.79 19.30 -7.30
N CYS A 316 -11.92 18.54 -6.21
CA CYS A 316 -10.80 17.78 -5.64
C CYS A 316 -10.50 16.50 -6.43
N ALA A 317 -11.53 15.76 -6.83
CA ALA A 317 -11.40 14.58 -7.68
C ALA A 317 -10.80 14.95 -9.04
N ALA A 318 -11.07 16.18 -9.48
CA ALA A 318 -10.38 16.78 -10.57
C ALA A 318 -8.85 16.79 -10.39
N ALA A 319 -8.37 17.26 -9.24
CA ALA A 319 -6.94 17.33 -8.89
C ALA A 319 -6.33 15.96 -8.54
N GLU A 320 -7.15 14.96 -8.18
CA GLU A 320 -6.71 13.62 -7.83
C GLU A 320 -6.93 12.61 -8.94
N THR A 321 -5.82 12.14 -9.50
CA THR A 321 -5.70 11.15 -10.56
C THR A 321 -6.57 9.87 -10.38
N GLN A 322 -6.88 9.42 -9.15
CA GLN A 322 -7.68 8.20 -8.89
C GLN A 322 -9.16 8.45 -8.67
N ALA A 323 -9.55 9.67 -8.32
CA ALA A 323 -10.89 9.93 -7.84
C ALA A 323 -11.83 10.09 -9.04
N PRO A 324 -12.90 9.27 -9.15
CA PRO A 324 -13.82 9.40 -10.25
C PRO A 324 -14.65 10.68 -10.11
N SER A 325 -14.77 11.44 -11.19
CA SER A 325 -15.67 12.60 -11.24
C SER A 325 -17.13 12.14 -11.21
N LEU A 326 -17.88 12.55 -10.17
CA LEU A 326 -19.31 12.28 -10.02
C LEU A 326 -20.11 12.84 -11.20
N ALA A 327 -19.74 14.03 -11.69
CA ALA A 327 -20.38 14.64 -12.87
C ALA A 327 -20.16 13.79 -14.13
N THR A 328 -18.93 13.25 -14.30
CA THR A 328 -18.60 12.40 -15.44
C THR A 328 -19.35 11.08 -15.36
N LEU A 329 -19.32 10.39 -14.21
CA LEU A 329 -20.05 9.14 -13.99
C LEU A 329 -21.55 9.32 -14.22
N GLY A 330 -22.16 10.37 -13.64
CA GLY A 330 -23.58 10.65 -13.81
C GLY A 330 -23.96 10.86 -15.27
N ARG A 331 -23.12 11.54 -16.07
CA ARG A 331 -23.33 11.68 -17.51
C ARG A 331 -23.22 10.34 -18.25
N MET A 332 -22.19 9.55 -17.99
CA MET A 332 -22.00 8.27 -18.70
C MET A 332 -23.12 7.26 -18.41
N ILE A 333 -23.62 7.24 -17.17
CA ILE A 333 -24.79 6.43 -16.79
C ILE A 333 -26.06 6.91 -17.52
N ARG A 334 -26.25 8.22 -17.71
CA ARG A 334 -27.36 8.77 -18.52
C ARG A 334 -27.25 8.37 -20.00
N GLU A 335 -26.02 8.32 -20.51
CA GLU A 335 -25.72 7.98 -21.91
C GLU A 335 -25.73 6.46 -22.17
N THR A 336 -25.67 5.61 -21.14
CA THR A 336 -25.72 4.15 -21.32
C THR A 336 -27.15 3.67 -21.57
N HIS A 337 -27.35 2.95 -22.67
CA HIS A 337 -28.64 2.42 -23.09
C HIS A 337 -28.74 0.92 -22.78
N GLY A 338 -29.97 0.40 -22.59
CA GLY A 338 -30.17 -1.04 -22.33
C GLY A 338 -29.60 -1.94 -23.44
N ASN A 339 -29.57 -1.45 -24.69
CA ASN A 339 -29.02 -2.16 -25.84
C ASN A 339 -27.49 -2.36 -25.79
N ASP A 340 -26.80 -1.64 -24.90
CA ASP A 340 -25.37 -1.80 -24.64
C ASP A 340 -25.09 -3.02 -23.75
N LEU A 341 -26.12 -3.52 -23.05
CA LEU A 341 -26.06 -4.70 -22.17
C LEU A 341 -26.53 -5.95 -22.92
N ARG A 342 -25.60 -6.60 -23.62
CA ARG A 342 -25.88 -7.78 -24.48
C ARG A 342 -25.54 -9.11 -23.82
N GLY A 343 -25.98 -10.21 -24.44
CA GLY A 343 -25.64 -11.57 -24.02
C GLY A 343 -26.27 -11.91 -22.67
N ALA A 344 -25.46 -12.39 -21.71
CA ALA A 344 -25.92 -12.75 -20.36
C ALA A 344 -26.61 -11.59 -19.60
N TRP A 345 -26.41 -10.34 -20.06
CA TRP A 345 -26.94 -9.14 -19.44
C TRP A 345 -28.30 -8.67 -19.97
N SER A 346 -28.85 -9.30 -21.03
CA SER A 346 -30.13 -8.85 -21.64
C SER A 346 -31.30 -8.87 -20.67
N GLY A 347 -31.45 -9.96 -19.90
CA GLY A 347 -32.50 -10.06 -18.89
C GLY A 347 -32.38 -9.01 -17.79
N PHE A 348 -31.17 -8.61 -17.42
CA PHE A 348 -30.95 -7.51 -16.48
C PHE A 348 -31.27 -6.15 -17.12
N ALA A 349 -30.92 -5.96 -18.38
CA ALA A 349 -31.20 -4.76 -19.16
C ALA A 349 -32.71 -4.46 -19.23
N GLU A 350 -33.52 -5.50 -19.46
CA GLU A 350 -34.97 -5.39 -19.58
C GLU A 350 -35.69 -5.19 -18.24
N THR A 351 -35.13 -5.68 -17.14
CA THR A 351 -35.87 -5.78 -15.86
C THR A 351 -35.35 -4.92 -14.73
N ARG A 352 -34.04 -4.65 -14.65
CA ARG A 352 -33.40 -4.05 -13.45
C ARG A 352 -32.49 -2.87 -13.75
N TRP A 353 -31.98 -2.75 -14.99
CA TRP A 353 -31.07 -1.67 -15.36
C TRP A 353 -31.71 -0.29 -15.21
N ALA A 354 -32.94 -0.11 -15.71
CA ALA A 354 -33.66 1.16 -15.60
C ALA A 354 -33.79 1.62 -14.14
N ASP A 355 -34.16 0.71 -13.24
CA ASP A 355 -34.26 0.98 -11.81
C ASP A 355 -32.90 1.35 -11.20
N LEU A 356 -31.85 0.55 -11.44
CA LEU A 356 -30.52 0.84 -10.90
C LEU A 356 -30.01 2.21 -11.39
N ARG A 357 -30.14 2.47 -12.68
CA ARG A 357 -29.77 3.74 -13.31
C ARG A 357 -30.52 4.91 -12.68
N GLN A 358 -31.85 4.83 -12.58
CA GLN A 358 -32.66 5.90 -12.02
C GLN A 358 -32.31 6.15 -10.54
N ASN A 359 -32.22 5.11 -9.73
CA ASN A 359 -31.91 5.26 -8.31
C ASN A 359 -30.50 5.82 -8.06
N ALA A 360 -29.50 5.43 -8.88
CA ALA A 360 -28.14 5.97 -8.76
C ALA A 360 -28.08 7.47 -9.10
N LEU A 361 -28.82 7.90 -10.13
CA LEU A 361 -28.93 9.32 -10.49
C LEU A 361 -29.72 10.11 -9.44
N THR A 362 -30.82 9.57 -8.92
CA THR A 362 -31.57 10.19 -7.82
C THR A 362 -30.71 10.34 -6.57
N LEU A 363 -29.86 9.36 -6.25
CA LEU A 363 -28.92 9.47 -5.12
C LEU A 363 -27.94 10.64 -5.32
N LEU A 364 -27.41 10.80 -6.53
CA LEU A 364 -26.51 11.92 -6.88
C LEU A 364 -27.24 13.26 -6.77
N GLU A 365 -28.45 13.37 -7.32
CA GLU A 365 -29.27 14.59 -7.29
C GLU A 365 -29.62 15.02 -5.86
N LEU A 366 -30.01 14.07 -5.00
CA LEU A 366 -30.30 14.36 -3.59
C LEU A 366 -29.10 14.96 -2.87
N LEU A 367 -27.89 14.44 -3.13
CA LEU A 367 -26.63 14.91 -2.54
C LEU A 367 -26.15 16.25 -3.14
N GLU A 368 -26.46 16.50 -4.41
CA GLU A 368 -26.16 17.75 -5.10
C GLU A 368 -27.05 18.90 -4.60
N GLU A 369 -28.33 18.64 -4.35
CA GLU A 369 -29.26 19.61 -3.76
C GLU A 369 -28.87 19.95 -2.31
N ARG A 370 -28.69 18.93 -1.47
CA ARG A 370 -28.27 19.09 -0.06
C ARG A 370 -27.74 17.78 0.49
N ASN A 371 -26.51 17.79 1.01
CA ASN A 371 -25.95 16.65 1.72
C ASN A 371 -26.18 16.76 3.25
N PRO A 372 -27.17 16.06 3.84
CA PRO A 372 -27.44 16.14 5.28
C PRO A 372 -26.34 15.55 6.15
N ARG A 373 -25.42 14.76 5.57
CA ARG A 373 -24.30 14.16 6.32
C ARG A 373 -23.26 15.21 6.74
N LEU A 374 -23.13 16.28 5.97
CA LEU A 374 -22.25 17.41 6.34
C LEU A 374 -22.76 18.09 7.61
N ASP A 375 -24.07 18.33 7.68
CA ASP A 375 -24.74 18.91 8.86
C ASP A 375 -24.56 18.00 10.09
N MET A 376 -24.65 16.67 9.89
CA MET A 376 -24.39 15.69 10.95
C MET A 376 -22.95 15.78 11.48
N LEU A 377 -21.97 15.83 10.58
CA LEU A 377 -20.56 15.90 10.95
C LEU A 377 -20.27 17.17 11.75
N GLU A 378 -20.83 18.31 11.36
CA GLU A 378 -20.72 19.57 12.11
C GLU A 378 -21.25 19.41 13.54
N GLY A 379 -22.43 18.79 13.71
CA GLY A 379 -22.99 18.49 15.03
C GLY A 379 -22.12 17.54 15.87
N VAL A 380 -21.49 16.55 15.24
CA VAL A 380 -20.54 15.64 15.91
C VAL A 380 -19.27 16.39 16.32
N LEU A 381 -18.70 17.22 15.45
CA LEU A 381 -17.53 18.03 15.76
C LEU A 381 -17.80 18.98 16.93
N ASP A 382 -18.97 19.62 16.97
CA ASP A 382 -19.38 20.48 18.09
C ASP A 382 -19.56 19.69 19.39
N ARG A 383 -20.12 18.48 19.31
CA ARG A 383 -20.26 17.60 20.47
C ARG A 383 -18.89 17.17 20.99
N VAL A 384 -17.97 16.78 20.12
CA VAL A 384 -16.60 16.40 20.48
C VAL A 384 -15.87 17.59 21.08
N ALA A 385 -15.92 18.78 20.47
CA ALA A 385 -15.28 19.98 21.01
C ALA A 385 -15.78 20.35 22.41
N ARG A 386 -17.08 20.15 22.70
CA ARG A 386 -17.66 20.39 24.03
C ARG A 386 -17.29 19.34 25.07
N THR A 387 -17.18 18.08 24.66
CA THR A 387 -16.93 16.95 25.58
C THR A 387 -15.44 16.67 25.80
N HIS A 388 -14.61 17.03 24.82
CA HIS A 388 -13.18 16.78 24.77
C HIS A 388 -12.42 18.06 24.35
N PRO A 389 -12.48 19.14 25.15
CA PRO A 389 -11.83 20.40 24.78
C PRO A 389 -10.32 20.22 24.65
N GLY A 390 -9.76 20.72 23.54
CA GLY A 390 -8.32 20.66 23.25
C GLY A 390 -7.79 19.29 22.80
N VAL A 391 -8.66 18.27 22.67
CA VAL A 391 -8.29 16.95 22.18
C VAL A 391 -8.24 16.95 20.65
N PRO A 392 -7.15 16.46 20.02
CA PRO A 392 -7.09 16.34 18.57
C PRO A 392 -8.16 15.40 18.01
N VAL A 393 -8.71 15.77 16.86
CA VAL A 393 -9.75 15.02 16.15
C VAL A 393 -9.22 14.57 14.80
N VAL A 394 -9.42 13.29 14.49
CA VAL A 394 -9.11 12.69 13.18
C VAL A 394 -10.41 12.25 12.53
N VAL A 395 -10.71 12.74 11.33
CA VAL A 395 -11.88 12.32 10.56
C VAL A 395 -11.43 11.44 9.40
N ARG A 396 -12.00 10.23 9.31
CA ARG A 396 -11.68 9.22 8.30
C ARG A 396 -12.64 9.29 7.13
N THR A 397 -12.08 9.50 5.95
CA THR A 397 -12.82 9.63 4.70
C THR A 397 -12.52 8.46 3.76
N ALA A 398 -13.42 8.21 2.81
CA ALA A 398 -13.30 7.10 1.86
C ALA A 398 -12.13 7.26 0.87
N SER A 399 -11.74 8.50 0.57
CA SER A 399 -10.70 8.83 -0.41
C SER A 399 -10.01 10.13 -0.02
N ARG A 400 -8.82 10.36 -0.56
CA ARG A 400 -8.07 11.60 -0.35
C ARG A 400 -8.84 12.80 -0.94
N ALA A 401 -9.51 12.61 -2.07
CA ALA A 401 -10.38 13.62 -2.68
C ALA A 401 -11.55 13.95 -1.77
N GLY A 402 -12.11 12.94 -1.12
CA GLY A 402 -13.13 13.12 -0.08
C GLY A 402 -12.62 13.92 1.11
N ALA A 403 -11.37 13.67 1.56
CA ALA A 403 -10.74 14.44 2.63
C ALA A 403 -10.54 15.92 2.25
N HIS A 404 -10.00 16.18 1.06
CA HIS A 404 -9.75 17.54 0.59
C HIS A 404 -11.05 18.31 0.32
N ALA A 405 -12.05 17.68 -0.30
CA ALA A 405 -13.35 18.28 -0.54
C ALA A 405 -14.03 18.65 0.78
N LEU A 406 -14.00 17.73 1.74
CA LEU A 406 -14.54 17.97 3.08
C LEU A 406 -13.79 19.08 3.81
N ALA A 407 -12.47 19.20 3.63
CA ALA A 407 -11.69 20.31 4.18
C ALA A 407 -12.19 21.65 3.63
N MET A 408 -12.35 21.75 2.31
CA MET A 408 -12.85 22.95 1.64
C MET A 408 -14.25 23.32 2.13
N ASP A 409 -15.17 22.35 2.21
CA ASP A 409 -16.54 22.59 2.64
C ASP A 409 -16.62 23.01 4.12
N LEU A 410 -15.86 22.35 5.00
CA LEU A 410 -15.81 22.71 6.43
C LEU A 410 -15.20 24.09 6.64
N THR A 411 -14.13 24.43 5.92
CA THR A 411 -13.52 25.78 5.99
C THR A 411 -14.47 26.86 5.46
N ALA A 412 -15.19 26.58 4.37
CA ALA A 412 -16.17 27.51 3.82
C ALA A 412 -17.33 27.78 4.78
N ARG A 413 -17.81 26.75 5.49
CA ARG A 413 -18.88 26.89 6.50
C ARG A 413 -18.39 27.46 7.83
N ARG A 414 -17.14 27.15 8.20
CA ARG A 414 -16.53 27.51 9.49
C ARG A 414 -15.12 28.07 9.26
N PRO A 415 -14.98 29.36 8.89
CA PRO A 415 -13.68 29.97 8.60
C PRO A 415 -12.66 29.85 9.74
N GLN A 416 -13.13 29.76 10.99
CA GLN A 416 -12.29 29.53 12.17
C GLN A 416 -11.54 28.19 12.15
N LEU A 417 -11.99 27.21 11.35
CA LEU A 417 -11.30 25.93 11.22
C LEU A 417 -10.02 26.01 10.37
N THR A 418 -9.83 27.07 9.58
CA THR A 418 -8.67 27.23 8.69
C THR A 418 -7.33 27.14 9.44
N GLY A 419 -7.25 27.69 10.66
CA GLY A 419 -6.02 27.70 11.46
C GLY A 419 -5.74 26.39 12.20
N VAL A 420 -6.72 25.50 12.31
CA VAL A 420 -6.62 24.23 13.05
C VAL A 420 -6.66 23.00 12.14
N LEU A 421 -7.12 23.18 10.90
CA LEU A 421 -7.00 22.23 9.80
C LEU A 421 -5.62 22.37 9.17
N ALA A 422 -4.80 21.34 9.24
CA ALA A 422 -3.64 21.21 8.36
C ALA A 422 -3.72 19.89 7.62
N SER A 423 -3.53 19.94 6.29
CA SER A 423 -3.38 18.75 5.48
C SER A 423 -2.03 18.10 5.81
N GLY A 424 -2.03 17.11 6.72
CA GLY A 424 -0.89 16.22 6.96
C GLY A 424 0.12 16.64 8.03
N SER A 425 -0.12 17.70 8.82
CA SER A 425 0.73 17.99 9.99
C SER A 425 0.35 17.12 11.19
N ASP A 426 1.34 16.51 11.83
CA ASP A 426 1.19 15.71 13.04
C ASP A 426 0.84 16.54 14.29
N GLU A 427 0.73 17.86 14.17
CA GLU A 427 0.37 18.78 15.26
C GLU A 427 -1.02 19.42 15.10
N ALA A 428 -1.70 19.19 13.97
CA ALA A 428 -3.03 19.76 13.74
C ALA A 428 -4.08 19.21 14.71
N ALA A 429 -4.92 20.12 15.22
CA ALA A 429 -6.02 19.79 16.12
C ALA A 429 -7.20 19.12 15.40
N LEU A 430 -7.38 19.36 14.09
CA LEU A 430 -8.34 18.63 13.25
C LEU A 430 -7.65 18.12 12.00
N ARG A 431 -7.72 16.80 11.75
CA ARG A 431 -7.12 16.14 10.59
C ARG A 431 -8.19 15.41 9.79
N LEU A 432 -8.19 15.63 8.49
CA LEU A 432 -9.05 14.90 7.55
C LEU A 432 -8.17 13.97 6.73
N LEU A 433 -8.33 12.67 6.91
CA LEU A 433 -7.42 11.67 6.34
C LEU A 433 -8.21 10.54 5.67
N PRO A 434 -7.73 9.99 4.54
CA PRO A 434 -8.31 8.78 3.99
C PRO A 434 -8.06 7.58 4.91
N TYR A 435 -8.89 6.54 4.79
CA TYR A 435 -8.68 5.26 5.49
C TYR A 435 -7.35 4.57 5.13
N SER A 436 -6.70 4.93 4.02
CA SER A 436 -5.36 4.41 3.66
C SER A 436 -4.24 5.01 4.51
N ALA A 437 -4.41 6.20 5.08
CA ALA A 437 -3.36 6.86 5.86
C ALA A 437 -3.24 6.27 7.27
N LYS A 438 -2.11 5.66 7.62
CA LYS A 438 -1.82 5.19 8.98
C LYS A 438 -1.08 6.27 9.77
N LEU A 439 -1.57 6.58 10.97
CA LEU A 439 -0.89 7.42 11.97
C LEU A 439 -0.11 6.55 12.95
N ALA A 440 0.81 7.16 13.70
CA ALA A 440 1.42 6.46 14.84
C ALA A 440 0.38 6.12 15.90
N TRP A 441 0.63 5.08 16.70
CA TRP A 441 -0.18 4.85 17.90
C TRP A 441 -0.11 6.04 18.83
N THR A 442 -1.26 6.45 19.33
CA THR A 442 -1.34 7.64 20.17
C THR A 442 -1.04 7.29 21.63
N ALA A 443 -0.17 8.10 22.26
CA ALA A 443 0.02 8.08 23.71
C ALA A 443 -0.86 9.13 24.42
N LYS A 444 -1.59 9.96 23.65
CA LYS A 444 -2.45 11.04 24.15
C LYS A 444 -3.90 10.79 23.74
N PRO A 445 -4.89 11.35 24.44
CA PRO A 445 -6.27 11.30 23.98
C PRO A 445 -6.40 11.84 22.56
N VAL A 446 -7.03 11.07 21.68
CA VAL A 446 -7.41 11.45 20.32
C VAL A 446 -8.79 10.85 20.03
N VAL A 447 -9.66 11.64 19.40
CA VAL A 447 -10.99 11.19 18.94
C VAL A 447 -10.94 10.95 17.44
N GLU A 448 -11.30 9.75 17.02
CA GLU A 448 -11.41 9.37 15.62
C GLU A 448 -12.87 9.26 15.18
N ILE A 449 -13.23 9.99 14.12
CA ILE A 449 -14.58 10.02 13.56
C ILE A 449 -14.56 9.23 12.25
N HIS A 450 -15.35 8.16 12.19
CA HIS A 450 -15.58 7.38 10.98
C HIS A 450 -16.84 7.85 10.27
N LEU A 451 -16.69 8.22 9.00
CA LEU A 451 -17.76 8.71 8.16
C LEU A 451 -18.45 7.53 7.45
N GLY A 452 -19.46 6.95 8.10
CA GLY A 452 -20.07 5.68 7.73
C GLY A 452 -19.32 4.47 8.28
N VAL A 453 -19.93 3.29 8.17
CA VAL A 453 -19.28 2.03 8.54
C VAL A 453 -18.20 1.69 7.50
N PRO A 454 -16.93 1.47 7.90
CA PRO A 454 -15.87 1.17 6.95
C PRO A 454 -16.14 -0.11 6.16
N ALA A 455 -15.79 -0.08 4.87
CA ALA A 455 -15.80 -1.27 4.02
C ALA A 455 -14.90 -2.38 4.62
N PRO A 456 -15.13 -3.68 4.29
CA PRO A 456 -14.45 -4.82 4.90
C PRO A 456 -12.94 -4.71 5.03
N ARG A 457 -12.26 -4.36 3.93
CA ARG A 457 -10.80 -4.19 3.90
C ARG A 457 -10.28 -3.06 4.78
N ARG A 458 -11.16 -2.17 5.23
CA ARG A 458 -10.87 -1.00 6.06
C ARG A 458 -11.43 -1.13 7.47
N ARG A 459 -12.11 -2.24 7.81
CA ARG A 459 -12.66 -2.47 9.15
C ARG A 459 -11.59 -2.49 10.23
N THR A 460 -10.34 -2.77 9.86
CA THR A 460 -9.18 -2.65 10.74
C THR A 460 -9.07 -1.26 11.38
N SER A 461 -9.61 -0.20 10.75
CA SER A 461 -9.65 1.14 11.35
C SER A 461 -10.57 1.25 12.57
N LEU A 462 -11.60 0.40 12.69
CA LEU A 462 -12.48 0.36 13.86
C LEU A 462 -11.75 -0.15 15.12
N PHE A 463 -10.61 -0.82 14.92
CA PHE A 463 -9.78 -1.44 15.96
C PHE A 463 -8.35 -0.90 15.88
N SER A 464 -8.26 0.43 15.92
CA SER A 464 -7.01 1.17 15.70
C SER A 464 -6.35 1.58 17.03
N GLY A 465 -5.01 1.64 17.07
CA GLY A 465 -4.26 2.26 18.16
C GLY A 465 -3.97 3.75 17.92
N GLU A 466 -4.43 4.31 16.79
CA GLU A 466 -4.21 5.71 16.40
C GLU A 466 -5.11 6.70 17.17
N ALA A 467 -6.14 6.17 17.84
CA ALA A 467 -7.08 6.95 18.65
C ALA A 467 -7.64 6.14 19.82
N ASN A 468 -8.07 6.84 20.86
CA ASN A 468 -8.61 6.26 22.09
C ASN A 468 -10.12 6.08 21.98
N GLU A 469 -10.78 7.06 21.37
CA GLU A 469 -12.23 7.10 21.20
C GLU A 469 -12.58 7.09 19.71
N ARG A 470 -13.64 6.36 19.39
CA ARG A 470 -14.17 6.24 18.03
C ARG A 470 -15.64 6.62 18.00
N VAL A 471 -15.99 7.45 17.03
CA VAL A 471 -17.36 7.82 16.73
C VAL A 471 -17.66 7.44 15.28
N VAL A 472 -18.57 6.49 15.07
CA VAL A 472 -19.04 6.11 13.74
C VAL A 472 -20.31 6.87 13.44
N VAL A 473 -20.27 7.75 12.46
CA VAL A 473 -21.44 8.52 12.04
C VAL A 473 -22.19 7.73 10.98
N CYS A 474 -23.43 7.35 11.25
CA CYS A 474 -24.19 6.38 10.47
C CYS A 474 -25.69 6.71 10.45
N ASP A 475 -26.42 6.10 9.53
CA ASP A 475 -27.89 6.06 9.60
C ASP A 475 -28.37 4.79 10.33
N PRO A 476 -29.69 4.61 10.57
CA PRO A 476 -30.19 3.45 11.32
C PRO A 476 -29.84 2.09 10.71
N ASP A 477 -29.82 1.98 9.37
CA ASP A 477 -29.47 0.72 8.69
C ASP A 477 -27.99 0.39 8.90
N GLU A 478 -27.13 1.40 8.81
CA GLU A 478 -25.69 1.27 9.07
C GLU A 478 -25.37 1.00 10.54
N LEU A 479 -26.19 1.47 11.50
CA LEU A 479 -26.02 1.16 12.92
C LEU A 479 -26.17 -0.34 13.19
N VAL A 480 -27.18 -0.98 12.59
CA VAL A 480 -27.38 -2.44 12.69
C VAL A 480 -26.18 -3.18 12.08
N TRP A 481 -25.69 -2.70 10.94
CA TRP A 481 -24.50 -3.26 10.31
C TRP A 481 -23.24 -3.12 11.18
N LEU A 482 -23.03 -1.95 11.78
CA LEU A 482 -21.92 -1.69 12.72
C LEU A 482 -21.96 -2.65 13.90
N GLN A 483 -23.13 -2.81 14.54
CA GLN A 483 -23.29 -3.73 15.66
C GLN A 483 -22.88 -5.15 15.29
N ARG A 484 -23.35 -5.66 14.14
CA ARG A 484 -22.96 -6.98 13.65
C ARG A 484 -21.47 -7.10 13.38
N VAL A 485 -20.84 -6.10 12.76
CA VAL A 485 -19.40 -6.12 12.49
C VAL A 485 -18.59 -6.20 13.78
N LEU A 486 -19.00 -5.44 14.80
CA LEU A 486 -18.35 -5.45 16.10
C LEU A 486 -18.58 -6.78 16.83
N ASP A 487 -19.80 -7.31 16.81
CA ASP A 487 -20.14 -8.57 17.47
C ASP A 487 -19.45 -9.77 16.81
N GLU A 488 -19.36 -9.79 15.48
CA GLU A 488 -18.64 -10.83 14.73
C GLU A 488 -17.14 -10.80 15.07
N GLN A 489 -16.55 -9.60 15.14
CA GLN A 489 -15.14 -9.47 15.51
C GLN A 489 -14.89 -9.91 16.96
N THR A 490 -15.79 -9.57 17.89
CA THR A 490 -15.68 -10.04 19.29
C THR A 490 -15.75 -11.56 19.37
N ARG A 491 -16.73 -12.19 18.71
CA ARG A 491 -16.82 -13.67 18.65
C ARG A 491 -15.58 -14.29 18.06
N ARG A 492 -15.03 -13.70 16.99
CA ARG A 492 -13.79 -14.16 16.37
C ARG A 492 -12.62 -14.09 17.36
N TRP A 493 -12.46 -13.00 18.12
CA TRP A 493 -11.42 -12.92 19.14
C TRP A 493 -11.59 -13.98 20.22
N ASP A 494 -12.81 -14.23 20.72
CA ASP A 494 -13.05 -15.27 21.72
C ASP A 494 -12.64 -16.66 21.18
N LEU A 495 -12.99 -16.97 19.93
CA LEU A 495 -12.62 -18.22 19.27
C LEU A 495 -11.10 -18.33 19.05
N ASP A 496 -10.46 -17.29 18.50
CA ASP A 496 -9.03 -17.27 18.17
C ASP A 496 -8.17 -17.32 19.45
N LEU A 497 -8.56 -16.57 20.49
CA LEU A 497 -7.90 -16.61 21.80
C LEU A 497 -8.10 -17.97 22.47
N GLY A 498 -9.33 -18.48 22.55
CA GLY A 498 -9.61 -19.77 23.17
C GLY A 498 -8.89 -20.93 22.48
N ALA A 499 -8.84 -20.94 21.15
CA ALA A 499 -8.09 -21.94 20.38
C ALA A 499 -6.57 -21.82 20.63
N THR A 500 -6.05 -20.59 20.67
CA THR A 500 -4.60 -20.38 20.83
C THR A 500 -4.15 -20.63 22.26
N THR A 501 -4.89 -20.20 23.29
CA THR A 501 -4.57 -20.51 24.70
C THR A 501 -4.60 -22.02 24.94
N ALA A 502 -5.59 -22.74 24.41
CA ALA A 502 -5.64 -24.20 24.47
C ALA A 502 -4.44 -24.85 23.78
N ALA A 503 -4.08 -24.39 22.58
CA ALA A 503 -2.93 -24.91 21.82
C ALA A 503 -1.59 -24.63 22.52
N LEU A 504 -1.47 -23.48 23.19
CA LEU A 504 -0.28 -23.06 23.94
C LEU A 504 -0.27 -23.54 25.39
N ARG A 505 -1.33 -24.23 25.85
CA ARG A 505 -1.53 -24.67 27.24
C ARG A 505 -1.39 -23.53 28.25
N LEU A 506 -1.92 -22.36 27.90
CA LEU A 506 -2.02 -21.21 28.79
C LEU A 506 -3.28 -21.35 29.66
N ASP A 507 -3.25 -20.75 30.86
CA ASP A 507 -4.44 -20.63 31.70
C ASP A 507 -5.56 -19.88 30.95
N GLY A 508 -6.81 -20.18 31.34
CA GLY A 508 -7.99 -19.58 30.71
C GLY A 508 -7.99 -18.05 30.85
N LEU A 509 -8.07 -17.35 29.72
CA LEU A 509 -8.31 -15.90 29.71
C LEU A 509 -9.78 -15.59 30.03
N PRO A 510 -10.08 -14.44 30.65
CA PRO A 510 -11.46 -14.00 30.83
C PRO A 510 -12.18 -13.86 29.48
N SER A 511 -13.46 -14.24 29.45
CA SER A 511 -14.30 -14.12 28.25
C SER A 511 -14.50 -12.66 27.86
N ILE A 512 -14.46 -12.35 26.57
CA ILE A 512 -14.69 -10.97 26.11
C ILE A 512 -16.18 -10.63 26.21
N GLU A 513 -16.52 -9.62 27.02
CA GLU A 513 -17.90 -9.16 27.13
C GLU A 513 -18.39 -8.44 25.85
N VAL A 514 -19.48 -8.94 25.26
CA VAL A 514 -20.19 -8.27 24.17
C VAL A 514 -21.15 -7.23 24.75
N ARG A 515 -20.84 -5.94 24.58
CA ARG A 515 -21.71 -4.82 25.00
C ARG A 515 -22.31 -4.09 23.80
N PRO A 516 -23.59 -3.68 23.81
CA PRO A 516 -24.18 -2.97 22.67
C PRO A 516 -23.45 -1.65 22.38
N THR A 517 -23.39 -1.29 21.10
CA THR A 517 -22.82 -0.01 20.63
C THR A 517 -23.58 1.17 21.24
N LYS A 518 -22.90 2.01 22.01
CA LYS A 518 -23.49 3.21 22.62
C LYS A 518 -23.74 4.29 21.57
N VAL A 519 -24.93 4.89 21.58
CA VAL A 519 -25.25 6.07 20.77
C VAL A 519 -24.80 7.33 21.51
N LEU A 520 -23.88 8.07 20.91
CA LEU A 520 -23.33 9.34 21.41
C LEU A 520 -24.25 10.53 21.09
N LEU A 521 -24.85 10.52 19.90
CA LEU A 521 -25.68 11.60 19.36
C LEU A 521 -26.75 11.01 18.44
N GLY A 522 -27.99 11.50 18.53
CA GLY A 522 -29.10 11.12 17.66
C GLY A 522 -29.98 9.97 18.17
N PRO A 523 -30.95 9.50 17.35
CA PRO A 523 -31.15 9.85 15.94
C PRO A 523 -31.57 11.31 15.73
N LEU A 524 -30.91 12.02 14.80
CA LEU A 524 -31.26 13.39 14.42
C LEU A 524 -31.93 13.45 13.04
N PRO A 525 -33.14 14.03 12.91
CA PRO A 525 -33.77 14.28 11.61
C PRO A 525 -33.10 15.46 10.92
N LEU A 526 -32.20 15.16 9.98
CA LEU A 526 -31.46 16.20 9.24
C LEU A 526 -32.05 16.47 7.86
N ASP A 527 -32.86 15.55 7.36
CA ASP A 527 -33.54 15.66 6.09
C ASP A 527 -34.91 14.98 6.16
N GLU A 528 -35.96 15.75 5.88
CA GLU A 528 -37.34 15.28 5.89
C GLU A 528 -37.83 14.91 4.49
N ARG A 529 -37.01 15.03 3.44
CA ARG A 529 -37.37 14.56 2.10
C ARG A 529 -37.73 13.08 2.17
N GLY A 530 -38.94 12.75 1.70
CA GLY A 530 -39.49 11.39 1.76
C GLY A 530 -40.10 11.00 3.12
N ALA A 531 -40.12 11.88 4.12
CA ALA A 531 -40.88 11.68 5.34
C ALA A 531 -42.39 11.80 5.05
N GLY A 532 -43.17 10.77 5.39
CA GLY A 532 -44.62 10.76 5.22
C GLY A 532 -45.14 10.28 3.86
N SER A 533 -44.27 9.86 2.93
CA SER A 533 -44.73 8.98 1.85
C SER A 533 -45.08 7.63 2.50
N ASP A 534 -46.26 7.08 2.20
CA ASP A 534 -46.64 5.67 2.45
C ASP A 534 -45.73 4.72 1.61
N VAL A 535 -44.41 4.95 1.64
CA VAL A 535 -43.45 3.91 1.46
C VAL A 535 -43.68 3.02 2.67
N THR A 536 -44.58 2.05 2.52
CA THR A 536 -44.56 0.83 3.33
C THR A 536 -43.08 0.51 3.47
N PRO A 537 -42.47 0.56 4.68
CA PRO A 537 -41.04 0.33 4.84
C PRO A 537 -40.83 -0.98 4.12
N LEU A 538 -40.12 -0.92 2.99
CA LEU A 538 -40.32 -1.87 1.90
C LEU A 538 -40.18 -3.23 2.58
N GLN A 539 -41.30 -3.94 2.78
CA GLN A 539 -41.27 -5.34 3.14
C GLN A 539 -40.86 -6.03 1.86
N VAL A 540 -39.69 -5.65 1.32
CA VAL A 540 -38.89 -6.54 0.52
C VAL A 540 -38.75 -7.70 1.49
N PRO A 541 -39.30 -8.88 1.17
CA PRO A 541 -39.17 -10.04 2.03
C PRO A 541 -37.68 -10.16 2.30
N VAL A 542 -37.32 -9.78 3.52
CA VAL A 542 -35.96 -9.64 4.03
C VAL A 542 -35.00 -9.32 2.89
N LEU A 543 -34.92 -8.04 2.48
CA LEU A 543 -33.63 -7.58 1.95
C LEU A 543 -32.70 -7.84 3.11
N ASP A 544 -32.09 -9.02 3.12
CA ASP A 544 -31.23 -9.45 4.19
C ASP A 544 -30.01 -8.57 4.01
N LEU A 545 -30.08 -7.36 4.56
CA LEU A 545 -29.02 -6.38 4.56
C LEU A 545 -27.77 -7.07 5.13
N LEU A 546 -27.97 -8.05 6.01
CA LEU A 546 -26.91 -8.91 6.53
C LEU A 546 -26.34 -9.85 5.45
N SER A 547 -27.14 -10.50 4.61
CA SER A 547 -26.66 -11.25 3.44
C SER A 547 -26.14 -10.35 2.32
N LEU A 548 -26.67 -9.14 2.15
CA LEU A 548 -26.23 -8.16 1.15
C LEU A 548 -24.88 -7.59 1.51
N PHE A 549 -24.70 -7.17 2.76
CA PHE A 549 -23.40 -6.79 3.28
C PHE A 549 -22.48 -8.01 3.33
N SER A 550 -22.94 -9.22 3.67
CA SER A 550 -22.08 -10.41 3.65
C SER A 550 -21.65 -10.83 2.23
N GLU A 551 -22.54 -10.75 1.24
CA GLU A 551 -22.24 -10.99 -0.19
C GLU A 551 -21.38 -9.87 -0.76
N PHE A 552 -21.64 -8.61 -0.38
CA PHE A 552 -20.77 -7.47 -0.69
C PHE A 552 -19.40 -7.67 -0.06
N ASP A 553 -19.33 -8.13 1.19
CA ASP A 553 -18.10 -8.42 1.90
C ASP A 553 -17.33 -9.56 1.23
N LYS A 554 -18.02 -10.64 0.83
CA LYS A 554 -17.42 -11.75 0.08
C LYS A 554 -16.97 -11.34 -1.31
N ALA A 555 -17.74 -10.50 -2.00
CA ALA A 555 -17.41 -10.03 -3.34
C ALA A 555 -16.32 -8.95 -3.33
N VAL A 556 -16.24 -8.09 -2.30
CA VAL A 556 -15.15 -7.12 -2.12
C VAL A 556 -13.91 -7.82 -1.56
N ALA A 557 -14.04 -8.84 -0.71
CA ALA A 557 -12.94 -9.68 -0.29
C ALA A 557 -12.38 -10.51 -1.46
N GLY A 558 -13.26 -11.05 -2.31
CA GLY A 558 -12.93 -11.84 -3.49
C GLY A 558 -12.50 -11.02 -4.71
N ALA A 559 -12.95 -9.76 -4.83
CA ALA A 559 -12.43 -8.79 -5.79
C ALA A 559 -11.05 -8.33 -5.32
N ALA A 560 -10.02 -9.14 -5.59
CA ALA A 560 -8.69 -8.58 -5.82
C ALA A 560 -8.86 -7.26 -6.62
N PRO A 561 -8.05 -6.21 -6.39
CA PRO A 561 -7.89 -5.25 -7.47
C PRO A 561 -7.63 -6.10 -8.72
N ASP A 562 -8.49 -6.00 -9.73
CA ASP A 562 -8.29 -6.65 -11.03
C ASP A 562 -7.02 -6.03 -11.63
N GLU A 563 -5.89 -6.46 -11.11
CA GLU A 563 -4.69 -6.69 -11.85
C GLU A 563 -4.84 -8.14 -12.26
N ALA A 564 -5.45 -8.34 -13.44
CA ALA A 564 -4.85 -9.36 -14.29
C ALA A 564 -3.34 -9.06 -14.25
N PRO A 565 -2.49 -10.03 -13.87
CA PRO A 565 -1.06 -9.83 -14.03
C PRO A 565 -0.86 -9.28 -15.44
N SER A 566 -0.07 -8.23 -15.59
CA SER A 566 0.44 -7.92 -16.92
C SER A 566 0.92 -9.25 -17.52
N ALA A 567 0.73 -9.44 -18.82
CA ALA A 567 1.11 -10.69 -19.47
C ALA A 567 2.59 -11.09 -19.22
N ASP A 568 3.38 -10.15 -18.66
CA ASP A 568 4.76 -10.31 -18.20
C ASP A 568 4.92 -11.02 -16.84
N GLU A 569 3.95 -11.00 -15.91
CA GLU A 569 4.11 -11.66 -14.59
C GLU A 569 3.55 -13.09 -14.54
N ALA A 570 2.52 -13.40 -15.35
CA ALA A 570 2.01 -14.77 -15.49
C ALA A 570 2.94 -15.68 -16.32
N THR A 571 3.94 -15.09 -17.00
CA THR A 571 4.83 -15.81 -17.91
C THR A 571 6.06 -16.40 -17.22
N ASP A 572 6.51 -15.92 -16.06
CA ASP A 572 7.82 -16.32 -15.50
C ASP A 572 7.93 -17.78 -15.04
N ALA A 573 6.83 -18.40 -14.59
CA ALA A 573 6.84 -19.84 -14.25
C ALA A 573 6.71 -20.75 -15.49
N ALA A 574 6.15 -20.24 -16.59
CA ALA A 574 5.98 -20.97 -17.86
C ALA A 574 7.08 -20.66 -18.90
N ALA A 575 7.86 -19.59 -18.71
CA ALA A 575 8.84 -19.08 -19.66
C ALA A 575 10.19 -19.83 -19.65
N ALA A 576 10.48 -20.67 -18.65
CA ALA A 576 11.77 -21.35 -18.52
C ALA A 576 12.16 -22.20 -19.77
N GLY A 577 11.18 -22.61 -20.60
CA GLY A 577 11.41 -23.35 -21.85
C GLY A 577 11.22 -22.56 -23.15
N ARG A 578 10.81 -21.29 -23.14
CA ARG A 578 10.44 -20.53 -24.36
C ARG A 578 11.64 -19.79 -24.96
N GLU A 579 11.83 -19.88 -26.27
CA GLU A 579 12.79 -19.05 -27.00
C GLU A 579 12.18 -17.68 -27.31
N VAL A 580 12.97 -16.62 -27.11
CA VAL A 580 12.60 -15.22 -27.30
C VAL A 580 13.66 -14.54 -28.16
N LEU A 581 13.24 -13.69 -29.10
CA LEU A 581 14.15 -12.91 -29.93
C LEU A 581 14.80 -11.81 -29.06
N ALA A 582 16.13 -11.83 -28.94
CA ALA A 582 16.86 -10.93 -28.05
C ALA A 582 18.10 -10.33 -28.71
N VAL A 583 18.45 -9.13 -28.30
CA VAL A 583 19.62 -8.36 -28.73
C VAL A 583 20.72 -8.53 -27.68
N PRO A 584 21.95 -8.95 -28.06
CA PRO A 584 23.07 -9.00 -27.15
C PRO A 584 23.70 -7.61 -27.02
N VAL A 585 23.87 -7.15 -25.78
CA VAL A 585 24.49 -5.87 -25.46
C VAL A 585 25.78 -6.12 -24.69
N ARG A 586 26.91 -5.66 -25.23
CA ARG A 586 28.21 -5.71 -24.54
C ARG A 586 28.36 -4.47 -23.69
N LEU A 587 28.68 -4.66 -22.42
CA LEU A 587 28.78 -3.61 -21.41
C LEU A 587 30.24 -3.29 -21.10
N VAL A 588 30.51 -2.13 -20.49
CA VAL A 588 31.84 -1.75 -19.97
C VAL A 588 31.88 -2.06 -18.48
N PRO A 589 32.93 -2.75 -17.97
CA PRO A 589 34.12 -3.24 -18.68
C PRO A 589 33.79 -4.36 -19.68
N GLY A 590 34.47 -4.42 -20.82
CA GLY A 590 34.15 -5.27 -22.00
C GLY A 590 34.09 -6.79 -21.80
N THR A 591 34.19 -7.25 -20.55
CA THR A 591 34.08 -8.63 -20.09
C THR A 591 32.65 -9.03 -19.71
N THR A 592 31.66 -8.13 -19.78
CA THR A 592 30.26 -8.42 -19.43
C THR A 592 29.29 -8.20 -20.60
N MET A 593 28.27 -9.05 -20.69
CA MET A 593 27.21 -8.98 -21.70
C MET A 593 25.83 -9.20 -21.09
N CYS A 594 24.78 -8.64 -21.66
CA CYS A 594 23.40 -8.98 -21.31
C CYS A 594 22.55 -9.21 -22.56
N TRP A 595 21.51 -10.03 -22.45
CA TRP A 595 20.52 -10.24 -23.50
C TRP A 595 19.25 -9.45 -23.18
N LEU A 596 18.80 -8.60 -24.09
CA LEU A 596 17.59 -7.82 -23.92
C LEU A 596 16.58 -8.26 -24.98
N ALA A 597 15.34 -8.54 -24.60
CA ALA A 597 14.32 -8.93 -25.58
C ALA A 597 14.16 -7.81 -26.63
N ALA A 598 14.07 -8.16 -27.90
CA ALA A 598 14.15 -7.19 -29.00
C ALA A 598 12.97 -6.20 -29.02
N ASP A 599 11.84 -6.59 -28.45
CA ASP A 599 10.62 -5.80 -28.26
C ASP A 599 10.58 -5.06 -26.91
N SER A 600 11.57 -5.27 -26.03
CA SER A 600 11.61 -4.61 -24.73
C SER A 600 12.15 -3.18 -24.79
N THR A 601 11.67 -2.35 -23.87
CA THR A 601 12.25 -1.03 -23.56
C THR A 601 13.18 -1.14 -22.35
N VAL A 602 14.24 -0.34 -22.37
CA VAL A 602 15.30 -0.36 -21.36
C VAL A 602 15.53 1.07 -20.89
N ASP A 603 15.70 1.25 -19.59
CA ASP A 603 16.07 2.54 -19.03
C ASP A 603 17.51 2.88 -19.42
N VAL A 604 17.71 4.09 -19.93
CA VAL A 604 19.01 4.57 -20.40
C VAL A 604 19.29 5.98 -19.92
N ILE A 605 20.55 6.23 -19.63
CA ILE A 605 21.10 7.55 -19.34
C ILE A 605 21.92 7.98 -20.56
N VAL A 606 21.51 9.06 -21.21
CA VAL A 606 22.22 9.68 -22.33
C VAL A 606 22.68 11.07 -21.89
N GLY A 607 23.99 11.22 -21.64
CA GLY A 607 24.54 12.43 -21.03
C GLY A 607 24.05 12.61 -19.59
N GLN A 608 23.10 13.53 -19.39
CA GLN A 608 22.47 13.84 -18.10
C GLN A 608 20.95 13.56 -18.10
N ALA A 609 20.41 12.98 -19.19
CA ALA A 609 18.98 12.71 -19.33
C ALA A 609 18.70 11.22 -19.08
N TYR A 610 17.76 10.94 -18.17
CA TYR A 610 17.20 9.60 -17.99
C TYR A 610 16.00 9.44 -18.94
N THR A 611 16.04 8.43 -19.81
CA THR A 611 14.97 8.11 -20.75
C THR A 611 14.80 6.59 -20.89
N THR A 612 13.76 6.16 -21.59
CA THR A 612 13.56 4.78 -22.00
C THR A 612 13.94 4.68 -23.48
N SER A 613 14.55 3.57 -23.89
CA SER A 613 14.92 3.31 -25.28
C SER A 613 14.61 1.85 -25.62
N PRO A 614 14.07 1.56 -26.81
CA PRO A 614 13.96 0.19 -27.29
C PRO A 614 15.33 -0.51 -27.27
N ALA A 615 15.37 -1.80 -26.92
CA ALA A 615 16.62 -2.57 -26.90
C ALA A 615 17.35 -2.55 -28.26
N THR A 616 16.60 -2.43 -29.35
CA THR A 616 17.10 -2.32 -30.73
C THR A 616 17.71 -0.97 -31.07
N ASP A 617 17.40 0.09 -30.32
CA ASP A 617 17.89 1.46 -30.54
C ASP A 617 19.12 1.81 -29.68
N LEU A 618 19.58 0.87 -28.85
CA LEU A 618 20.75 1.05 -28.01
C LEU A 618 22.01 1.29 -28.86
N ARG A 619 22.83 2.27 -28.43
CA ARG A 619 24.09 2.63 -29.11
C ARG A 619 25.26 2.63 -28.15
N ALA A 620 26.45 2.40 -28.69
CA ALA A 620 27.69 2.56 -27.93
C ALA A 620 27.77 3.95 -27.31
N GLY A 621 28.16 4.02 -26.03
CA GLY A 621 28.25 5.26 -25.27
C GLY A 621 27.04 5.59 -24.40
N MET A 622 25.86 4.99 -24.65
CA MET A 622 24.71 5.08 -23.75
C MET A 622 24.99 4.31 -22.46
N SER A 623 24.43 4.75 -21.32
CA SER A 623 24.47 3.95 -20.10
C SER A 623 23.11 3.29 -19.88
N VAL A 624 23.03 1.97 -19.94
CA VAL A 624 21.81 1.22 -19.60
C VAL A 624 21.70 1.08 -18.09
N VAL A 625 20.50 1.29 -17.56
CA VAL A 625 20.14 1.06 -16.16
C VAL A 625 19.39 -0.27 -16.12
N LEU A 626 20.01 -1.29 -15.53
CA LEU A 626 19.50 -2.65 -15.50
C LEU A 626 19.18 -3.06 -14.06
N PRO A 627 18.04 -3.72 -13.81
CA PRO A 627 17.77 -4.28 -12.49
C PRO A 627 18.75 -5.44 -12.19
N ARG A 628 19.20 -5.53 -10.94
CA ARG A 628 20.07 -6.59 -10.38
C ARG A 628 19.31 -7.87 -10.06
N GLY A 629 17.98 -7.83 -10.03
CA GLY A 629 17.11 -8.97 -9.74
C GLY A 629 16.07 -9.19 -10.85
N ASP A 630 15.11 -10.08 -10.59
CA ASP A 630 14.05 -10.45 -11.55
C ASP A 630 12.92 -9.39 -11.63
N THR A 631 13.20 -8.13 -11.29
CA THR A 631 12.18 -7.08 -11.33
C THR A 631 12.01 -6.57 -12.76
N GLY A 632 10.80 -6.65 -13.29
CA GLY A 632 10.45 -6.14 -14.63
C GLY A 632 10.36 -4.62 -14.73
N VAL A 633 10.35 -3.92 -13.58
CA VAL A 633 9.98 -2.51 -13.41
C VAL A 633 11.23 -1.61 -13.40
N GLY A 634 11.17 -0.47 -14.10
CA GLY A 634 12.26 0.50 -14.21
C GLY A 634 12.56 1.32 -12.95
N LEU A 635 13.74 1.94 -12.87
CA LEU A 635 14.19 2.69 -11.69
C LEU A 635 13.31 3.91 -11.41
N PHE A 636 12.88 4.62 -12.45
CA PHE A 636 11.98 5.76 -12.31
C PHE A 636 10.64 5.37 -11.71
N ASP A 637 10.03 4.29 -12.20
CA ASP A 637 8.73 3.83 -11.73
C ASP A 637 8.81 3.36 -10.27
N ARG A 638 9.92 2.73 -9.88
CA ARG A 638 10.19 2.35 -8.49
C ARG A 638 10.36 3.54 -7.57
N LEU A 639 11.12 4.56 -7.98
CA LEU A 639 11.28 5.78 -7.19
C LEU A 639 9.97 6.57 -7.10
N LEU A 640 9.17 6.55 -8.16
CA LEU A 640 7.84 7.14 -8.17
C LEU A 640 6.91 6.41 -7.19
N ALA A 641 6.96 5.07 -7.15
CA ALA A 641 6.23 4.23 -6.20
C ALA A 641 6.73 4.37 -4.75
N ALA A 642 8.02 4.62 -4.54
CA ALA A 642 8.55 4.88 -3.20
C ALA A 642 8.16 6.28 -2.69
N SER A 643 8.16 7.29 -3.57
CA SER A 643 7.88 8.70 -3.23
C SER A 643 6.41 9.07 -3.12
N ARG A 644 5.55 8.31 -3.79
CA ARG A 644 4.12 8.54 -3.81
C ARG A 644 3.42 7.27 -3.34
N GLN A 645 2.36 7.38 -2.55
CA GLN A 645 1.60 6.20 -2.12
C GLN A 645 1.13 5.40 -3.36
N ASP A 646 1.05 4.07 -3.29
CA ASP A 646 0.68 3.17 -4.41
C ASP A 646 -0.51 3.67 -5.26
N VAL A 647 -1.43 4.34 -4.58
CA VAL A 647 -2.62 5.00 -5.11
C VAL A 647 -2.24 6.13 -6.09
N ASP A 648 -1.31 7.01 -5.75
CA ASP A 648 -0.95 8.17 -6.56
C ASP A 648 -0.23 7.81 -7.89
N VAL A 649 0.51 6.69 -7.94
CA VAL A 649 1.27 6.24 -9.13
C VAL A 649 0.38 5.63 -10.21
N ARG A 650 -0.49 4.67 -9.85
CA ARG A 650 -1.43 4.01 -10.78
C ARG A 650 -2.33 5.00 -11.51
N ALA A 651 -2.55 6.11 -10.86
CA ALA A 651 -3.46 7.16 -11.24
C ALA A 651 -2.82 8.09 -12.29
N VAL A 652 -1.54 8.39 -12.10
CA VAL A 652 -0.68 9.04 -13.10
C VAL A 652 -0.67 8.20 -14.38
N GLU A 653 -0.43 6.89 -14.25
CA GLU A 653 -0.42 5.96 -15.38
C GLU A 653 -1.76 5.87 -16.09
N THR A 654 -2.87 5.85 -15.35
CA THR A 654 -4.22 5.82 -15.92
C THR A 654 -4.48 7.06 -16.78
N MET A 655 -4.14 8.26 -16.30
CA MET A 655 -4.32 9.50 -17.07
C MET A 655 -3.41 9.57 -18.30
N LEU A 656 -2.14 9.17 -18.17
CA LEU A 656 -1.22 9.06 -19.30
C LEU A 656 -1.70 8.03 -20.33
N SER A 657 -2.29 6.92 -19.88
CA SER A 657 -2.85 5.88 -20.74
C SER A 657 -4.09 6.34 -21.51
N ARG A 658 -4.91 7.23 -20.94
CA ARG A 658 -6.01 7.88 -21.68
C ARG A 658 -5.48 8.74 -22.82
N PHE A 659 -4.44 9.54 -22.56
CA PHE A 659 -3.80 10.33 -23.60
C PHE A 659 -3.14 9.46 -24.67
N ARG A 660 -2.38 8.44 -24.29
CA ARG A 660 -1.77 7.47 -25.21
C ARG A 660 -2.80 6.84 -26.15
N ARG A 661 -3.93 6.39 -25.60
CA ARG A 661 -5.06 5.85 -26.38
C ARG A 661 -5.64 6.88 -27.35
N ALA A 662 -5.79 8.13 -26.94
CA ALA A 662 -6.25 9.18 -27.84
C ALA A 662 -5.23 9.46 -28.95
N VAL A 663 -3.93 9.44 -28.68
CA VAL A 663 -2.90 9.58 -29.73
C VAL A 663 -2.97 8.41 -30.73
N LEU A 664 -3.16 7.18 -30.25
CA LEU A 664 -3.37 6.01 -31.13
C LEU A 664 -4.64 6.15 -31.97
N GLN A 665 -5.75 6.55 -31.36
CA GLN A 665 -6.99 6.81 -32.08
C GLN A 665 -6.81 7.91 -33.15
N LEU A 666 -6.05 8.96 -32.83
CA LEU A 666 -5.73 10.02 -33.79
C LEU A 666 -4.91 9.50 -34.96
N HIS A 667 -3.97 8.58 -34.71
CA HIS A 667 -3.24 7.87 -35.76
C HIS A 667 -4.20 7.04 -36.63
N ASP A 668 -5.12 6.30 -36.04
CA ASP A 668 -6.08 5.48 -36.79
C ASP A 668 -6.99 6.34 -37.69
N ILE A 669 -7.40 7.52 -37.22
CA ILE A 669 -8.17 8.50 -38.02
C ILE A 669 -7.31 9.14 -39.12
N SER A 670 -5.99 9.25 -38.91
CA SER A 670 -5.06 9.97 -39.81
C SER A 670 -4.32 9.08 -40.79
N GLY A 671 -4.34 7.76 -40.59
CA GLY A 671 -3.70 6.75 -41.42
C GLY A 671 -2.17 6.67 -41.27
N THR A 672 -1.49 7.79 -41.02
CA THR A 672 -0.03 7.85 -40.82
C THR A 672 0.37 8.80 -39.68
N TRP A 673 1.56 8.61 -39.12
CA TRP A 673 2.12 9.51 -38.09
C TRP A 673 2.38 10.93 -38.59
N ASP A 674 2.75 11.09 -39.86
CA ASP A 674 2.89 12.42 -40.46
C ASP A 674 1.52 13.10 -40.67
N GLY A 675 0.48 12.31 -40.96
CA GLY A 675 -0.90 12.80 -40.99
C GLY A 675 -1.40 13.32 -39.64
N VAL A 676 -0.96 12.69 -38.53
CA VAL A 676 -1.21 13.19 -37.17
C VAL A 676 -0.59 14.57 -36.98
N VAL A 677 0.66 14.76 -37.41
CA VAL A 677 1.37 16.05 -37.32
C VAL A 677 0.64 17.12 -38.11
N THR A 678 0.26 16.85 -39.36
CA THR A 678 -0.48 17.81 -40.20
C THR A 678 -1.78 18.25 -39.54
N ARG A 679 -2.54 17.32 -38.94
CA ARG A 679 -3.77 17.66 -38.23
C ARG A 679 -3.51 18.46 -36.96
N MET A 680 -2.49 18.11 -36.19
CA MET A 680 -2.11 18.89 -35.00
C MET A 680 -1.65 20.30 -35.36
N GLN A 681 -0.86 20.45 -36.43
CA GLN A 681 -0.41 21.75 -36.94
C GLN A 681 -1.57 22.61 -37.46
N SER A 682 -2.61 21.99 -38.07
CA SER A 682 -3.83 22.71 -38.46
C SER A 682 -4.57 23.33 -37.26
N MET A 683 -4.30 22.85 -36.04
CA MET A 683 -4.77 23.41 -34.77
C MET A 683 -3.71 24.24 -34.02
N GLY A 684 -2.65 24.65 -34.70
CA GLY A 684 -1.60 25.52 -34.16
C GLY A 684 -0.55 24.82 -33.29
N SER A 685 -0.39 23.49 -33.40
CA SER A 685 0.70 22.77 -32.73
C SER A 685 2.06 23.07 -33.37
N SER A 686 3.12 23.11 -32.54
CA SER A 686 4.51 23.29 -32.98
C SER A 686 5.25 21.97 -33.28
N VAL A 687 4.57 20.81 -33.15
CA VAL A 687 5.17 19.50 -33.41
C VAL A 687 5.58 19.38 -34.88
N THR A 688 6.78 18.87 -35.13
CA THR A 688 7.38 18.80 -36.47
C THR A 688 7.58 17.39 -37.01
N SER A 689 7.42 16.34 -36.19
CA SER A 689 7.78 14.97 -36.57
C SER A 689 6.76 13.94 -36.10
N GLY A 690 6.37 13.04 -37.00
CA GLY A 690 5.50 11.90 -36.68
C GLY A 690 6.13 10.95 -35.67
N ALA A 691 7.47 10.91 -35.58
CA ALA A 691 8.18 10.12 -34.57
C ALA A 691 7.86 10.61 -33.14
N THR A 692 7.66 11.91 -32.94
CA THR A 692 7.29 12.50 -31.65
C THR A 692 5.89 12.05 -31.22
N CYS A 693 4.92 12.09 -32.14
CA CYS A 693 3.56 11.60 -31.87
C CYS A 693 3.55 10.08 -31.59
N ARG A 694 4.36 9.32 -32.33
CA ARG A 694 4.54 7.89 -32.09
C ARG A 694 5.13 7.61 -30.71
N ALA A 695 6.14 8.37 -30.28
CA ALA A 695 6.74 8.26 -28.96
C ALA A 695 5.73 8.54 -27.84
N TRP A 696 4.82 9.50 -28.03
CA TRP A 696 3.73 9.73 -27.08
C TRP A 696 2.81 8.54 -26.97
N SER A 697 2.41 7.93 -28.10
CA SER A 697 1.48 6.79 -28.10
C SER A 697 2.04 5.56 -27.37
N ARG A 698 3.36 5.35 -27.47
CA ARG A 698 4.08 4.22 -26.88
C ARG A 698 4.49 4.45 -25.44
N GLY A 699 4.39 5.69 -24.95
CA GLY A 699 4.86 6.07 -23.63
C GLY A 699 6.38 6.27 -23.54
N ASP A 700 7.10 6.24 -24.65
CA ASP A 700 8.54 6.56 -24.72
C ASP A 700 8.80 7.98 -24.22
N SER A 701 7.86 8.89 -24.49
CA SER A 701 7.78 10.23 -23.89
C SER A 701 6.54 10.33 -23.01
N ILE A 702 6.67 11.03 -21.86
CA ILE A 702 5.59 11.17 -20.86
C ILE A 702 4.36 11.81 -21.50
N ALA A 703 4.52 13.00 -22.10
CA ALA A 703 3.46 13.75 -22.80
C ALA A 703 4.11 14.88 -23.65
N PRO A 704 3.35 15.69 -24.40
CA PRO A 704 3.84 16.90 -25.07
C PRO A 704 4.30 17.97 -24.09
N ASP A 705 5.37 18.70 -24.42
CA ASP A 705 5.88 19.78 -23.57
C ASP A 705 4.90 20.96 -23.47
N ASP A 706 4.18 21.25 -24.55
CA ASP A 706 3.03 22.15 -24.56
C ASP A 706 1.77 21.41 -24.10
N PRO A 707 1.19 21.71 -22.92
CA PRO A 707 -0.07 21.09 -22.48
C PRO A 707 -1.21 21.27 -23.48
N GLU A 708 -1.17 22.31 -24.30
CA GLU A 708 -2.21 22.59 -25.29
C GLU A 708 -2.25 21.53 -26.39
N ASP A 709 -1.14 20.83 -26.66
CA ASP A 709 -1.13 19.68 -27.58
C ASP A 709 -1.96 18.50 -27.06
N ILE A 710 -2.05 18.33 -25.74
CA ILE A 710 -2.95 17.35 -25.12
C ILE A 710 -4.41 17.71 -25.41
N ARG A 711 -4.74 19.00 -25.31
CA ARG A 711 -6.07 19.52 -25.64
C ARG A 711 -6.39 19.31 -27.12
N ARG A 712 -5.45 19.62 -28.02
CA ARG A 712 -5.59 19.45 -29.48
C ARG A 712 -5.86 17.98 -29.84
N VAL A 713 -5.09 17.04 -29.28
CA VAL A 713 -5.33 15.60 -29.46
C VAL A 713 -6.73 15.21 -28.98
N GLY A 714 -7.15 15.70 -27.81
CA GLY A 714 -8.48 15.45 -27.28
C GLY A 714 -9.59 15.98 -28.18
N LEU A 715 -9.41 17.16 -28.78
CA LEU A 715 -10.39 17.75 -29.71
C LEU A 715 -10.47 16.98 -31.04
N LEU A 716 -9.32 16.62 -31.62
CA LEU A 716 -9.24 15.89 -32.90
C LEU A 716 -9.81 14.46 -32.82
N THR A 717 -9.85 13.90 -31.61
CA THR A 717 -10.40 12.54 -31.36
C THR A 717 -11.78 12.56 -30.75
N HIS A 718 -12.35 13.75 -30.52
CA HIS A 718 -13.57 13.95 -29.73
C HIS A 718 -13.50 13.25 -28.35
N SER A 719 -12.31 13.15 -27.77
CA SER A 719 -12.10 12.58 -26.45
C SER A 719 -12.54 13.56 -25.37
N ILE A 720 -13.78 13.35 -24.92
CA ILE A 720 -14.39 14.08 -23.80
C ILE A 720 -13.60 13.86 -22.51
N GLU A 721 -12.94 12.71 -22.37
CA GLU A 721 -12.09 12.39 -21.21
C GLU A 721 -10.89 13.34 -21.11
N LEU A 722 -10.28 13.77 -22.24
CA LEU A 722 -9.15 14.70 -22.22
C LEU A 722 -9.58 16.18 -22.18
N THR A 723 -10.69 16.50 -22.84
CA THR A 723 -11.14 17.88 -23.05
C THR A 723 -12.08 18.40 -21.97
N GLY A 724 -12.77 17.52 -21.24
CA GLY A 724 -13.69 17.88 -20.17
C GLY A 724 -12.98 18.38 -18.91
N GLN A 725 -13.59 19.37 -18.24
CA GLN A 725 -13.15 19.91 -16.93
C GLN A 725 -11.64 20.20 -16.82
N GLU A 726 -11.01 20.70 -17.88
CA GLU A 726 -9.57 21.03 -17.92
C GLU A 726 -8.63 19.84 -17.61
N GLN A 727 -9.05 18.59 -17.85
CA GLN A 727 -8.20 17.40 -17.61
C GLN A 727 -6.87 17.46 -18.36
N TRP A 728 -6.84 18.02 -19.57
CA TRP A 728 -5.62 18.25 -20.33
C TRP A 728 -4.59 19.15 -19.59
N GLN A 729 -5.03 20.19 -18.87
CA GLN A 729 -4.12 21.04 -18.08
C GLN A 729 -3.53 20.29 -16.89
N ARG A 730 -4.32 19.40 -16.29
CA ARG A 730 -3.86 18.57 -15.16
C ARG A 730 -2.85 17.55 -15.61
N LEU A 731 -3.11 16.90 -16.74
CA LEU A 731 -2.17 16.01 -17.37
C LEU A 731 -0.87 16.75 -17.74
N GLY A 732 -0.98 17.98 -18.24
CA GLY A 732 0.18 18.85 -18.51
C GLY A 732 1.03 19.15 -17.28
N ARG A 733 0.41 19.64 -16.19
CA ARG A 733 1.11 19.91 -14.92
C ARG A 733 1.76 18.65 -14.32
N MET A 734 1.06 17.52 -14.39
CA MET A 734 1.57 16.24 -13.93
C MET A 734 2.75 15.78 -14.78
N ALA A 735 2.66 15.89 -16.10
CA ALA A 735 3.75 15.56 -17.00
C ALA A 735 4.98 16.45 -16.74
N GLU A 736 4.77 17.74 -16.46
CA GLU A 736 5.85 18.66 -16.09
C GLU A 736 6.57 18.24 -14.80
N GLN A 737 5.81 17.89 -13.75
CA GLN A 737 6.37 17.37 -12.51
C GLN A 737 7.15 16.08 -12.72
N LEU A 738 6.60 15.13 -13.47
CA LEU A 738 7.28 13.86 -13.79
C LEU A 738 8.54 14.09 -14.61
N ARG A 739 8.53 15.04 -15.56
CA ARG A 739 9.74 15.45 -16.28
C ARG A 739 10.77 16.06 -15.34
N GLY A 740 10.35 16.86 -14.36
CA GLY A 740 11.21 17.39 -13.30
C GLY A 740 11.91 16.27 -12.54
N MET A 741 11.13 15.32 -12.03
CA MET A 741 11.63 14.13 -11.33
C MET A 741 12.57 13.29 -12.21
N ARG A 742 12.25 13.09 -13.49
CA ARG A 742 13.07 12.34 -14.47
C ARG A 742 14.37 13.07 -14.81
N ARG A 743 14.36 14.41 -14.86
CA ARG A 743 15.56 15.25 -15.02
C ARG A 743 16.47 15.18 -13.79
N ASP A 744 15.90 15.23 -12.60
CA ASP A 744 16.64 15.07 -11.34
C ASP A 744 17.24 13.67 -11.24
N LEU A 745 16.47 12.65 -11.63
CA LEU A 745 16.95 11.29 -11.75
C LEU A 745 18.07 11.18 -12.79
N GLY A 746 17.97 11.76 -13.99
CA GLY A 746 19.03 11.70 -14.99
C GLY A 746 20.35 12.32 -14.54
N ARG A 747 20.30 13.42 -13.80
CA ARG A 747 21.48 14.08 -13.24
C ARG A 747 22.15 13.27 -12.14
N LEU A 748 21.35 12.58 -11.32
CA LEU A 748 21.83 11.94 -10.10
C LEU A 748 21.96 10.43 -10.21
N ALA A 749 21.24 9.75 -11.11
CA ALA A 749 21.11 8.29 -11.17
C ALA A 749 22.45 7.58 -11.29
N ALA A 750 23.31 7.95 -12.24
CA ALA A 750 24.60 7.25 -12.38
C ALA A 750 25.49 7.37 -11.13
N ARG A 751 25.48 8.54 -10.47
CA ARG A 751 26.26 8.77 -9.24
C ARG A 751 25.61 8.08 -8.05
N ALA A 752 24.30 8.22 -7.88
CA ALA A 752 23.54 7.59 -6.82
C ALA A 752 23.58 6.06 -6.92
N THR A 753 23.42 5.49 -8.12
CA THR A 753 23.58 4.05 -8.36
C THR A 753 24.98 3.57 -8.03
N SER A 754 26.02 4.36 -8.33
CA SER A 754 27.39 4.04 -7.93
C SER A 754 27.61 4.15 -6.41
N GLU A 755 27.11 5.21 -5.77
CA GLU A 755 27.17 5.42 -4.32
C GLU A 755 26.48 4.24 -3.60
N ALA A 756 25.25 3.92 -4.02
CA ALA A 756 24.48 2.82 -3.47
C ALA A 756 25.08 1.43 -3.80
N ALA A 757 25.66 1.24 -4.99
CA ALA A 757 26.39 0.02 -5.35
C ALA A 757 27.52 -0.27 -4.35
N SER A 758 28.26 0.78 -3.98
CA SER A 758 29.36 0.75 -3.03
C SER A 758 28.92 0.73 -1.55
N GLY A 759 27.62 0.91 -1.27
CA GLY A 759 27.06 1.05 0.07
C GLY A 759 27.42 2.35 0.78
N ALA A 760 28.06 3.31 0.09
CA ALA A 760 28.42 4.61 0.65
C ALA A 760 27.21 5.56 0.62
N SER A 761 26.94 6.25 1.74
CA SER A 761 26.02 7.39 1.76
C SER A 761 26.75 8.60 1.16
N GLY A 762 26.30 9.08 0.00
CA GLY A 762 26.91 10.21 -0.71
C GLY A 762 25.92 11.31 -1.05
N ALA A 763 26.45 12.42 -1.57
CA ALA A 763 25.67 13.63 -1.87
C ALA A 763 24.61 13.40 -2.95
N ALA A 764 24.79 12.43 -3.86
CA ALA A 764 23.80 12.14 -4.90
C ALA A 764 22.59 11.40 -4.33
N LEU A 765 22.80 10.45 -3.41
CA LEU A 765 21.72 9.79 -2.67
C LEU A 765 20.94 10.77 -1.78
N GLU A 766 21.62 11.67 -1.07
CA GLU A 766 20.95 12.72 -0.27
C GLU A 766 20.12 13.68 -1.14
N ALA A 767 20.67 14.08 -2.29
CA ALA A 767 19.96 14.96 -3.22
C ALA A 767 18.72 14.28 -3.84
N LEU A 768 18.80 12.99 -4.18
CA LEU A 768 17.63 12.21 -4.61
C LEU A 768 16.63 12.04 -3.47
N SER A 769 17.07 11.67 -2.26
CA SER A 769 16.18 11.57 -1.10
C SER A 769 15.38 12.86 -0.91
N LYS A 770 16.04 14.02 -0.94
CA LYS A 770 15.39 15.33 -0.85
C LYS A 770 14.40 15.60 -1.99
N ALA A 771 14.75 15.25 -3.22
CA ALA A 771 13.87 15.44 -4.39
C ALA A 771 12.61 14.56 -4.34
N TYR A 772 12.67 13.42 -3.63
CA TYR A 772 11.60 12.43 -3.51
C TYR A 772 10.95 12.43 -2.11
N GLY A 773 10.95 13.59 -1.43
CA GLY A 773 10.18 13.79 -0.20
C GLY A 773 10.88 13.34 1.09
N GLY A 774 12.21 13.20 1.08
CA GLY A 774 13.02 12.81 2.23
C GLY A 774 13.03 11.31 2.53
N ILE A 775 12.59 10.49 1.58
CA ILE A 775 12.58 9.03 1.72
C ILE A 775 13.98 8.49 1.46
N ASP A 776 14.37 7.41 2.15
CA ASP A 776 15.61 6.71 1.85
C ASP A 776 15.50 6.00 0.49
N VAL A 777 16.04 6.65 -0.54
CA VAL A 777 16.07 6.16 -1.93
C VAL A 777 17.20 5.16 -2.17
N SER A 778 18.12 4.98 -1.21
CA SER A 778 19.27 4.07 -1.38
C SER A 778 18.80 2.63 -1.62
N GLU A 779 17.72 2.22 -0.97
CA GLU A 779 17.12 0.91 -1.16
C GLU A 779 16.72 0.67 -2.62
N VAL A 780 15.93 1.59 -3.18
CA VAL A 780 15.44 1.49 -4.56
C VAL A 780 16.59 1.60 -5.57
N VAL A 781 17.50 2.55 -5.37
CA VAL A 781 18.61 2.80 -6.30
C VAL A 781 19.58 1.62 -6.37
N GLU A 782 19.74 0.87 -5.27
CA GLU A 782 20.55 -0.34 -5.24
C GLU A 782 19.96 -1.53 -5.98
N GLU A 783 18.69 -1.50 -6.34
CA GLU A 783 18.14 -2.54 -7.22
C GLU A 783 18.74 -2.46 -8.61
N PHE A 784 19.39 -1.36 -8.99
CA PHE A 784 19.82 -1.12 -10.36
C PHE A 784 21.34 -1.05 -10.46
N ASP A 785 21.85 -1.43 -11.62
CA ASP A 785 23.21 -1.18 -12.07
C ASP A 785 23.19 -0.26 -13.29
N SER A 786 24.17 0.64 -13.36
CA SER A 786 24.37 1.49 -14.53
C SER A 786 25.60 1.00 -15.28
N HIS A 787 25.41 0.57 -16.52
CA HIS A 787 26.48 0.05 -17.37
C HIS A 787 26.57 0.82 -18.67
N LYS A 788 27.79 1.23 -19.05
CA LYS A 788 28.00 1.84 -20.36
C LYS A 788 27.97 0.78 -21.45
N VAL A 789 27.18 1.01 -22.49
CA VAL A 789 27.12 0.14 -23.68
C VAL A 789 28.40 0.32 -24.49
N ALA A 790 29.12 -0.78 -24.70
CA ALA A 790 30.30 -0.84 -25.55
C ALA A 790 29.94 -1.17 -27.00
N ALA A 791 29.02 -2.12 -27.21
CA ALA A 791 28.55 -2.54 -28.53
C ALA A 791 27.19 -3.24 -28.42
N VAL A 792 26.42 -3.24 -29.50
CA VAL A 792 25.13 -3.93 -29.63
C VAL A 792 25.20 -4.86 -30.84
N GLY A 793 24.90 -6.14 -30.65
CA GLY A 793 24.94 -7.14 -31.71
C GLY A 793 23.57 -7.34 -32.40
N PRO A 794 23.51 -8.17 -33.45
CA PRO A 794 22.25 -8.48 -34.12
C PRO A 794 21.33 -9.34 -33.23
N ALA A 795 20.01 -9.18 -33.39
CA ALA A 795 19.02 -9.96 -32.66
C ALA A 795 19.12 -11.46 -32.99
N SER A 796 18.95 -12.32 -31.98
CA SER A 796 18.96 -13.78 -32.13
C SER A 796 18.01 -14.45 -31.13
N LEU A 797 17.53 -15.65 -31.46
CA LEU A 797 16.68 -16.44 -30.57
C LEU A 797 17.51 -16.99 -29.40
N VAL A 798 17.06 -16.72 -28.18
CA VAL A 798 17.67 -17.22 -26.94
C VAL A 798 16.60 -17.72 -25.98
N HIS A 799 16.95 -18.63 -25.08
CA HIS A 799 16.04 -19.00 -24.00
C HIS A 799 15.70 -17.80 -23.11
N ALA A 800 14.42 -17.61 -22.78
CA ALA A 800 13.94 -16.52 -21.94
C ALA A 800 14.69 -16.43 -20.59
N ALA A 801 15.14 -17.56 -20.04
CA ALA A 801 15.95 -17.64 -18.82
C ALA A 801 17.32 -16.93 -18.90
N ARG A 802 17.77 -16.50 -20.09
CA ARG A 802 19.01 -15.74 -20.31
C ARG A 802 18.81 -14.23 -20.40
N LEU A 803 17.56 -13.76 -20.48
CA LEU A 803 17.25 -12.34 -20.61
C LEU A 803 17.64 -11.57 -19.34
N ARG A 804 18.07 -10.31 -19.52
CA ARG A 804 18.41 -9.31 -18.50
C ARG A 804 19.50 -9.72 -17.48
N ARG A 805 20.11 -10.89 -17.62
CA ARG A 805 21.25 -11.34 -16.83
C ARG A 805 22.56 -10.80 -17.41
N VAL A 806 23.37 -10.19 -16.55
CA VAL A 806 24.74 -9.80 -16.88
C VAL A 806 25.64 -11.03 -16.75
N LEU A 807 26.15 -11.51 -17.88
CA LEU A 807 26.97 -12.71 -18.02
C LEU A 807 28.42 -12.36 -18.41
N PRO A 808 29.41 -13.19 -18.06
CA PRO A 808 30.77 -13.06 -18.58
C PRO A 808 30.81 -13.24 -20.11
N SER A 809 31.57 -12.38 -20.79
CA SER A 809 31.77 -12.30 -22.25
C SER A 809 32.23 -13.61 -22.92
N ALA A 810 32.78 -14.57 -22.16
CA ALA A 810 33.21 -15.86 -22.67
C ALA A 810 32.07 -16.73 -23.25
N GLU A 811 30.80 -16.40 -22.94
CA GLU A 811 29.62 -17.08 -23.49
C GLU A 811 29.10 -16.48 -24.82
N PHE A 812 29.83 -15.53 -25.41
CA PHE A 812 29.47 -14.95 -26.70
C PHE A 812 29.55 -16.00 -27.83
N PRO A 813 28.55 -16.11 -28.72
CA PRO A 813 28.65 -16.99 -29.88
C PRO A 813 29.88 -16.62 -30.72
N ARG A 814 30.87 -17.53 -30.80
CA ARG A 814 32.15 -17.33 -31.51
C ARG A 814 31.99 -16.81 -32.95
N ARG A 815 30.85 -17.05 -33.61
CA ARG A 815 30.54 -16.59 -34.98
C ARG A 815 30.42 -15.06 -35.15
N LEU A 816 30.38 -14.27 -34.08
CA LEU A 816 30.27 -12.80 -34.15
C LEU A 816 31.58 -12.06 -33.78
N GLN A 817 32.58 -12.75 -33.22
CA GLN A 817 33.87 -12.12 -32.90
C GLN A 817 34.68 -11.75 -34.15
N GLU A 818 34.42 -12.39 -35.29
CA GLU A 818 35.16 -12.19 -36.55
C GLU A 818 34.70 -10.99 -37.40
N LYS A 819 33.66 -10.24 -36.99
CA LYS A 819 33.16 -9.07 -37.76
C LYS A 819 33.44 -7.70 -37.13
N THR A 820 34.13 -7.64 -36.01
CA THR A 820 34.49 -6.39 -35.31
C THR A 820 35.96 -6.33 -34.88
N ALA A 821 36.81 -7.19 -35.46
CA ALA A 821 38.26 -7.06 -35.39
C ALA A 821 38.76 -6.21 -36.57
#